data_AF-M7WTP6-F1
#
_entry.id   AF-M7WTP6-F1
#
_cell.length_a   1.000
_cell.length_b   1.000
_cell.length_c   1.000
_cell.angle_alpha   90.00
_cell.angle_beta   90.00
_cell.angle_gamma   90.00
#
_symmetry.space_group_name_H-M   'P 1'
#
loop_
_entity.id
_entity.type
_entity.pdbx_description
1 polymer ?
#
loop_
_entity_poly.entity_id
_entity_poly.type
_entity_poly.pdbx_seq_one_letter_code
_entity_poly.pdbx_strand_id
1 'polypeptide(L)'
;MTEEAFVPPSIGFAYKELLSNMFISNVRNRLRQLNQPTDNDCKRWFWELLQNAKDSIAHDPTKKSVSINVKITDNTFTFSHNGSPFTAKAMLGLLYKYSEGKQNDTQSTGRFGTGFLTTHTISKIVSITGDVYGDEEKSIVNGFTVTLYRDGYEDYELLEGIKKMENSLKYLKEPFGLTTYVYQIQNQTGNEALQKGVSNIWENVAQTLVFCKEVSDITIDYKGKITKITRDLVVKEGIMEVHTLVFNEDGDIRKRYFLLGNYEEYNEGLTKRFGVERTLRIQYAIEFDNEKNILKNKFTSLYCVFPLVGSEAIQIPFILNSPDFQPDAERETIYLNGNETNAATGKISDTGINRMVLLKCVDLYKDLLNHLIQYGYTNLYIVGAGLNSKPSGKFFDENWYSLYFINSMKEVMGSLPFVETPFGLKTLYKNGEPTMFFPYINGTKEQKHSFYSIVAMLYPTKVCNEECLQPWLDNIWEGCGVLTIQKLLKNISQYSSLSEMEKHFKSTDFKTALSNLIDLTFETDKELLNRYPIIPNKNESFKRLDYSGFVSVVHVDDILNTILDKITGKWNECCIHGCVKNERLTTSLDTGRICEIINSEVLKLRESKSKDIAGDEEFLKRVALLITCCVDNQTKFNEEFIHKRNFLYQNVFDWFDEIIPDKKLIKNSFSKRLWDNLDQILIGILLRKIEKTEEIRKIPVTIKQFNDLLSYLYKNSTAIIWNRYAVIADQNGIFQKPEGMYIDDGIPCCLKNSHIINLGLDFKRILCDKKIKLPLPVLSLDDGCKKFAASNPTNVYWENLLYLFSLIPQEQVIHDRQKLYYDLSKCYLNNTNPEVSLDVSTDILWKKYSLCLVKQIVKKHNSFNNLSNYKSYLHLDDDAFRMIEMYWTCYNLHHQNLDCPLKLPNQYGTFKDSRELSFDQDNAQNVIEVQSNLCSLSMNRYYERYIMCTSYSDYKDKLLFNGIRNINNELNIVTLQKICNTIDDMIEAFYTKNRKELFDNSRFKDVMTDLFATGYIPSSQYFPKLSQETLLNDIEYSVMFSSEFKKSFFKLSNLLKKKGMTADELINLVERYNVKKDEVQ
;
A
#
# COMPACT_ATOMS: atom_id res chain seq x y z
N MET A 1 -92.95 -34.52 87.91
CA MET A 1 -93.00 -34.63 86.44
C MET A 1 -92.39 -33.36 85.88
N THR A 2 -91.12 -33.40 85.51
CA THR A 2 -90.47 -32.32 84.76
C THR A 2 -90.63 -32.67 83.29
N GLU A 3 -91.36 -31.85 82.55
CA GLU A 3 -91.48 -31.96 81.10
C GLU A 3 -90.09 -31.76 80.48
N GLU A 4 -89.43 -32.86 80.13
CA GLU A 4 -88.31 -32.81 79.20
C GLU A 4 -88.84 -32.26 77.88
N ALA A 5 -88.27 -31.13 77.44
CA ALA A 5 -88.63 -30.50 76.18
C ALA A 5 -88.47 -31.52 75.04
N PHE A 6 -89.60 -31.93 74.46
CA PHE A 6 -89.62 -32.82 73.30
C PHE A 6 -89.03 -32.08 72.10
N VAL A 7 -87.75 -32.32 71.82
CA VAL A 7 -87.12 -31.89 70.57
C VAL A 7 -87.53 -32.89 69.49
N PRO A 8 -88.21 -32.46 68.41
CA PRO A 8 -88.57 -33.35 67.32
C PRO A 8 -87.31 -34.04 66.75
N PRO A 9 -87.32 -35.37 66.55
CA PRO A 9 -86.17 -36.08 65.99
C PRO A 9 -85.66 -35.49 64.66
N SER A 10 -86.54 -34.89 63.85
CA SER A 10 -86.22 -34.19 62.60
C SER A 10 -85.23 -33.03 62.77
N ILE A 11 -85.28 -32.31 63.89
CA ILE A 11 -84.33 -31.22 64.19
C ILE A 11 -82.95 -31.79 64.50
N GLY A 12 -82.87 -32.90 65.23
CA GLY A 12 -81.60 -33.62 65.47
C GLY A 12 -80.96 -34.12 64.17
N PHE A 13 -81.77 -34.66 63.24
CA PHE A 13 -81.29 -35.04 61.90
C PHE A 13 -80.80 -33.84 61.10
N ALA A 14 -81.54 -32.73 61.09
CA ALA A 14 -81.14 -31.50 60.40
C ALA A 14 -79.83 -30.89 60.95
N TYR A 15 -79.62 -30.93 62.28
CA TYR A 15 -78.35 -30.49 62.89
C TYR A 15 -77.16 -31.35 62.45
N LYS A 16 -77.34 -32.68 62.40
CA LYS A 16 -76.28 -33.59 61.95
C LYS A 16 -75.97 -33.41 60.46
N GLU A 17 -76.99 -33.15 59.66
CA GLU A 17 -76.85 -32.83 58.23
C GLU A 17 -76.16 -31.48 58.02
N LEU A 18 -76.50 -30.46 58.80
CA LEU A 18 -75.85 -29.14 58.75
C LEU A 18 -74.34 -29.25 59.05
N LEU A 19 -73.95 -29.96 60.12
CA LEU A 19 -72.54 -30.19 60.46
C LEU A 19 -71.80 -30.94 59.35
N SER A 20 -72.44 -31.92 58.74
CA SER A 20 -71.91 -32.70 57.62
C SER A 20 -71.67 -31.83 56.38
N ASN A 21 -72.62 -30.97 56.03
CA ASN A 21 -72.53 -30.05 54.90
C ASN A 21 -71.49 -28.94 55.14
N MET A 22 -71.40 -28.41 56.37
CA MET A 22 -70.36 -27.45 56.75
C MET A 22 -68.96 -28.05 56.62
N PHE A 23 -68.77 -29.29 57.08
CA PHE A 23 -67.50 -30.01 56.89
C PHE A 23 -67.13 -30.10 55.41
N ILE A 24 -68.03 -30.61 54.55
CA ILE A 24 -67.77 -30.74 53.10
C ILE A 24 -67.36 -29.39 52.51
N SER A 25 -68.14 -28.33 52.77
CA SER A 25 -67.87 -26.99 52.24
C SER A 25 -66.46 -26.49 52.63
N ASN A 26 -66.03 -26.78 53.85
CA ASN A 26 -64.74 -26.34 54.37
C ASN A 26 -63.54 -27.18 53.89
N VAL A 27 -63.71 -28.48 53.61
CA VAL A 27 -62.58 -29.36 53.23
C VAL A 27 -62.46 -29.63 51.74
N ARG A 28 -63.56 -29.70 50.99
CA ARG A 28 -63.63 -30.25 49.63
C ARG A 28 -62.64 -29.59 48.67
N ASN A 29 -62.70 -28.27 48.55
CA ASN A 29 -61.91 -27.53 47.55
C ASN A 29 -60.41 -27.70 47.80
N ARG A 30 -59.98 -27.58 49.05
CA ARG A 30 -58.55 -27.71 49.40
C ARG A 30 -58.08 -29.16 49.32
N LEU A 31 -58.87 -30.15 49.75
CA LEU A 31 -58.49 -31.56 49.58
C LEU A 31 -58.32 -31.94 48.10
N ARG A 32 -59.20 -31.43 47.21
CA ARG A 32 -59.09 -31.60 45.76
C ARG A 32 -57.83 -30.98 45.19
N GLN A 33 -57.47 -29.77 45.61
CA GLN A 33 -56.18 -29.15 45.25
C GLN A 33 -55.01 -30.03 45.68
N LEU A 34 -55.05 -30.58 46.89
CA LEU A 34 -54.01 -31.45 47.43
C LEU A 34 -54.01 -32.88 46.85
N ASN A 35 -54.85 -33.19 45.85
CA ASN A 35 -54.66 -34.40 45.02
C ASN A 35 -53.58 -34.18 43.95
N GLN A 36 -53.30 -32.91 43.62
CA GLN A 36 -52.19 -32.47 42.78
C GLN A 36 -51.47 -31.33 43.49
N PRO A 37 -50.78 -31.62 44.61
CA PRO A 37 -50.16 -30.60 45.44
C PRO A 37 -49.07 -29.86 44.67
N THR A 38 -48.90 -28.57 44.97
CA THR A 38 -47.77 -27.81 44.42
C THR A 38 -46.46 -28.23 45.09
N ASP A 39 -45.33 -27.83 44.50
CA ASP A 39 -44.01 -28.05 45.11
C ASP A 39 -43.90 -27.40 46.50
N ASN A 40 -44.53 -26.24 46.70
CA ASN A 40 -44.56 -25.55 47.99
C ASN A 40 -45.45 -26.28 48.99
N ASP A 41 -46.60 -26.83 48.57
CA ASP A 41 -47.44 -27.69 49.41
C ASP A 41 -46.66 -28.91 49.94
N CYS A 42 -45.84 -29.50 49.07
CA CYS A 42 -44.96 -30.63 49.39
C CYS A 42 -43.82 -30.29 50.36
N LYS A 43 -43.45 -29.01 50.50
CA LYS A 43 -42.38 -28.55 51.41
C LYS A 43 -42.93 -28.03 52.75
N ARG A 44 -44.14 -27.47 52.75
CA ARG A 44 -44.69 -26.66 53.85
C ARG A 44 -45.29 -27.45 55.01
N TRP A 45 -45.76 -28.68 54.77
CA TRP A 45 -46.53 -29.46 55.74
C TRP A 45 -45.83 -29.62 57.11
N PHE A 46 -44.49 -29.69 57.14
CA PHE A 46 -43.75 -29.83 58.40
C PHE A 46 -43.85 -28.57 59.26
N TRP A 47 -43.74 -27.40 58.63
CA TRP A 47 -43.81 -26.12 59.31
C TRP A 47 -45.20 -25.86 59.87
N GLU A 48 -46.27 -26.35 59.22
CA GLU A 48 -47.63 -26.32 59.76
C GLU A 48 -47.78 -27.18 61.03
N LEU A 49 -47.15 -28.36 61.06
CA LEU A 49 -47.13 -29.20 62.26
C LEU A 49 -46.32 -28.58 63.40
N LEU A 50 -45.15 -28.01 63.06
CA LEU A 50 -44.30 -27.32 64.02
C LEU A 50 -44.99 -26.08 64.59
N GLN A 51 -45.72 -25.36 63.76
CA GLN A 51 -46.55 -24.23 64.17
C GLN A 51 -47.66 -24.66 65.11
N ASN A 52 -48.38 -25.76 64.83
CA ASN A 52 -49.40 -26.28 65.74
C ASN A 52 -48.79 -26.68 67.10
N ALA A 53 -47.59 -27.28 67.09
CA ALA A 53 -46.87 -27.62 68.30
C ALA A 53 -46.51 -26.36 69.11
N LYS A 54 -45.97 -25.31 68.47
CA LYS A 54 -45.71 -24.01 69.11
C LYS A 54 -46.99 -23.37 69.66
N ASP A 55 -48.05 -23.31 68.85
CA ASP A 55 -49.31 -22.64 69.22
C ASP A 55 -50.05 -23.38 70.35
N SER A 56 -49.74 -24.67 70.58
CA SER A 56 -50.32 -25.45 71.69
C SER A 56 -49.99 -24.88 73.08
N ILE A 57 -48.88 -24.16 73.22
CA ILE A 57 -48.42 -23.60 74.50
C ILE A 57 -48.65 -22.08 74.62
N ALA A 58 -49.19 -21.43 73.58
CA ALA A 58 -49.32 -19.96 73.50
C ALA A 58 -50.16 -19.33 74.62
N HIS A 59 -51.06 -20.11 75.25
CA HIS A 59 -51.89 -19.69 76.38
C HIS A 59 -51.64 -20.51 77.65
N ASP A 60 -50.51 -21.20 77.71
CA ASP A 60 -50.10 -21.98 78.87
C ASP A 60 -48.91 -21.29 79.55
N PRO A 61 -49.13 -20.53 80.64
CA PRO A 61 -48.04 -19.82 81.31
C PRO A 61 -47.05 -20.78 82.00
N THR A 62 -47.40 -22.05 82.19
CA THR A 62 -46.55 -23.05 82.84
C THR A 62 -45.53 -23.66 81.89
N LYS A 63 -45.74 -23.51 80.57
CA LYS A 63 -44.95 -24.17 79.54
C LYS A 63 -44.33 -23.17 78.57
N LYS A 64 -43.00 -23.06 78.62
CA LYS A 64 -42.24 -22.08 77.83
C LYS A 64 -41.72 -22.62 76.50
N SER A 65 -41.65 -23.95 76.34
CA SER A 65 -41.14 -24.57 75.12
C SER A 65 -41.71 -25.98 74.86
N VAL A 66 -41.55 -26.44 73.63
CA VAL A 66 -41.92 -27.79 73.16
C VAL A 66 -40.71 -28.52 72.54
N SER A 67 -40.63 -29.82 72.80
CA SER A 67 -39.71 -30.77 72.17
C SER A 67 -40.45 -31.54 71.08
N ILE A 68 -39.80 -31.70 69.92
CA ILE A 68 -40.39 -32.35 68.75
C ILE A 68 -39.67 -33.66 68.46
N ASN A 69 -40.42 -34.71 68.18
CA ASN A 69 -39.92 -36.01 67.76
C ASN A 69 -40.53 -36.39 66.41
N VAL A 70 -39.67 -36.64 65.42
CA VAL A 70 -40.03 -37.03 64.07
C VAL A 70 -39.49 -38.43 63.81
N LYS A 71 -40.32 -39.33 63.30
CA LYS A 71 -39.89 -40.66 62.86
C LYS A 71 -40.37 -40.95 61.45
N ILE A 72 -39.44 -41.33 60.59
CA ILE A 72 -39.66 -41.54 59.16
C ILE A 72 -39.26 -42.98 58.83
N THR A 73 -40.24 -43.76 58.36
CA THR A 73 -40.03 -45.12 57.84
C THR A 73 -40.35 -45.16 56.36
N ASP A 74 -40.27 -46.34 55.72
CA ASP A 74 -40.63 -46.47 54.30
C ASP A 74 -42.11 -46.17 54.02
N ASN A 75 -43.00 -46.42 55.00
CA ASN A 75 -44.44 -46.35 54.82
C ASN A 75 -45.13 -45.32 55.71
N THR A 76 -44.41 -44.71 56.67
CA THR A 76 -45.02 -43.79 57.64
C THR A 76 -44.15 -42.58 57.93
N PHE A 77 -44.82 -41.45 58.12
CA PHE A 77 -44.26 -40.25 58.72
C PHE A 77 -44.96 -40.00 60.05
N THR A 78 -44.20 -39.93 61.14
CA THR A 78 -44.72 -39.70 62.49
C THR A 78 -44.16 -38.39 63.04
N PHE A 79 -45.05 -37.49 63.47
CA PHE A 79 -44.69 -36.24 64.15
C PHE A 79 -45.29 -36.22 65.54
N SER A 80 -44.46 -36.03 66.57
CA SER A 80 -44.91 -35.98 67.96
C SER A 80 -44.36 -34.75 68.66
N HIS A 81 -45.14 -34.15 69.57
CA HIS A 81 -44.67 -33.06 70.41
C HIS A 81 -45.24 -33.17 71.82
N ASN A 82 -44.49 -32.65 72.80
CA ASN A 82 -44.93 -32.57 74.18
C ASN A 82 -45.69 -31.26 74.45
N GLY A 83 -46.60 -30.83 73.57
CA GLY A 83 -47.37 -29.59 73.78
C GLY A 83 -48.33 -29.66 74.97
N SER A 84 -49.16 -28.63 75.15
CA SER A 84 -50.26 -28.70 76.13
C SER A 84 -51.44 -29.51 75.55
N PRO A 85 -52.25 -30.18 76.40
CA PRO A 85 -53.47 -30.88 75.97
C PRO A 85 -54.43 -30.00 75.16
N PHE A 86 -55.21 -30.62 74.27
CA PHE A 86 -56.26 -29.94 73.51
C PHE A 86 -57.36 -29.45 74.44
N THR A 87 -57.91 -28.27 74.14
CA THR A 87 -59.26 -27.93 74.61
C THR A 87 -60.29 -28.71 73.78
N ALA A 88 -61.47 -28.98 74.34
CA ALA A 88 -62.55 -29.63 73.59
C ALA A 88 -62.85 -28.91 72.25
N LYS A 89 -62.84 -27.56 72.26
CA LYS A 89 -63.00 -26.75 71.05
C LYS A 89 -61.87 -26.94 70.04
N ALA A 90 -60.61 -26.99 70.49
CA ALA A 90 -59.47 -27.21 69.60
C ALA A 90 -59.47 -28.64 69.01
N MET A 91 -59.85 -29.64 69.82
CA MET A 91 -60.00 -31.03 69.36
C MET A 91 -61.11 -31.14 68.31
N LEU A 92 -62.31 -30.63 68.57
CA LEU A 92 -63.40 -30.63 67.58
C LEU A 92 -63.04 -29.84 66.32
N GLY A 93 -62.32 -28.72 66.48
CA GLY A 93 -61.78 -27.94 65.36
C GLY A 93 -60.82 -28.74 64.49
N LEU A 94 -59.96 -29.57 65.10
CA LEU A 94 -59.07 -30.50 64.39
C LEU A 94 -59.85 -31.59 63.65
N LEU A 95 -60.83 -32.22 64.31
CA LEU A 95 -61.59 -33.35 63.75
C LEU A 95 -62.51 -32.91 62.61
N TYR A 96 -63.25 -31.82 62.76
CA TYR A 96 -64.29 -31.39 61.81
C TYR A 96 -63.91 -30.15 60.99
N LYS A 97 -62.67 -29.66 61.11
CA LYS A 97 -62.21 -28.42 60.46
C LYS A 97 -63.16 -27.24 60.74
N TYR A 98 -63.44 -27.02 62.02
CA TYR A 98 -64.19 -25.88 62.51
C TYR A 98 -63.22 -24.92 63.22
N SER A 99 -62.80 -23.86 62.53
CA SER A 99 -61.93 -22.83 63.12
C SER A 99 -62.64 -21.48 63.10
N GLU A 100 -62.89 -20.91 64.29
CA GLU A 100 -63.09 -19.48 64.43
C GLU A 100 -61.74 -18.79 64.19
N GLY A 101 -61.68 -17.83 63.26
CA GLY A 101 -60.45 -17.13 62.95
C GLY A 101 -59.89 -16.39 64.16
N LYS A 102 -58.65 -16.69 64.56
CA LYS A 102 -57.94 -16.02 65.67
C LYS A 102 -57.36 -14.66 65.25
N GLN A 103 -58.18 -13.79 64.65
CA GLN A 103 -57.69 -12.60 63.92
C GLN A 103 -56.98 -11.55 64.81
N ASN A 104 -57.12 -11.60 66.14
CA ASN A 104 -56.56 -10.60 67.07
C ASN A 104 -55.59 -11.16 68.12
N ASP A 105 -55.26 -12.44 68.08
CA ASP A 105 -54.35 -13.04 69.08
C ASP A 105 -52.88 -12.70 68.77
N THR A 106 -52.17 -12.20 69.77
CA THR A 106 -50.76 -11.77 69.65
C THR A 106 -49.78 -12.94 69.72
N GLN A 107 -50.18 -14.06 70.35
CA GLN A 107 -49.33 -15.19 70.69
C GLN A 107 -49.47 -16.37 69.73
N SER A 108 -50.63 -16.51 69.07
CA SER A 108 -50.91 -17.57 68.09
C SER A 108 -50.43 -17.18 66.69
N THR A 109 -49.61 -18.02 66.05
CA THR A 109 -49.12 -17.79 64.68
C THR A 109 -50.17 -18.21 63.63
N GLY A 110 -51.12 -19.10 63.97
CA GLY A 110 -52.20 -19.53 63.08
C GLY A 110 -53.33 -18.51 62.91
N ARG A 111 -53.54 -18.01 61.68
CA ARG A 111 -54.56 -16.99 61.35
C ARG A 111 -55.75 -17.49 60.51
N PHE A 112 -55.55 -18.51 59.67
CA PHE A 112 -56.51 -18.90 58.62
C PHE A 112 -57.17 -20.28 58.81
N GLY A 113 -56.72 -21.09 59.78
CA GLY A 113 -57.37 -22.37 60.10
C GLY A 113 -57.26 -23.48 59.03
N THR A 114 -56.41 -23.31 58.02
CA THR A 114 -56.23 -24.25 56.89
C THR A 114 -54.96 -25.10 56.98
N GLY A 115 -54.00 -24.72 57.84
CA GLY A 115 -52.65 -25.31 57.92
C GLY A 115 -52.61 -26.82 58.13
N PHE A 116 -53.44 -27.34 59.05
CA PHE A 116 -53.51 -28.78 59.26
C PHE A 116 -54.01 -29.54 58.03
N LEU A 117 -54.86 -28.95 57.19
CA LEU A 117 -55.29 -29.60 55.96
C LEU A 117 -54.15 -29.76 54.94
N THR A 118 -53.20 -28.81 54.90
CA THR A 118 -51.98 -28.91 54.06
C THR A 118 -51.13 -30.13 54.42
N THR A 119 -51.19 -30.63 55.65
CA THR A 119 -50.48 -31.87 56.04
C THR A 119 -51.02 -33.11 55.31
N HIS A 120 -52.25 -33.05 54.79
CA HIS A 120 -52.84 -34.12 54.01
C HIS A 120 -52.23 -34.24 52.60
N THR A 121 -51.25 -33.41 52.25
CA THR A 121 -50.35 -33.61 51.11
C THR A 121 -49.49 -34.87 51.29
N ILE A 122 -49.10 -35.22 52.52
CA ILE A 122 -48.35 -36.45 52.83
C ILE A 122 -49.27 -37.66 52.77
N SER A 123 -50.43 -37.58 53.44
CA SER A 123 -51.41 -38.65 53.48
C SER A 123 -52.80 -38.11 53.79
N LYS A 124 -53.82 -38.65 53.11
CA LYS A 124 -55.23 -38.38 53.42
C LYS A 124 -55.73 -39.16 54.64
N ILE A 125 -54.94 -40.10 55.17
CA ILE A 125 -55.27 -40.91 56.34
C ILE A 125 -54.26 -40.63 57.44
N VAL A 126 -54.74 -40.07 58.55
CA VAL A 126 -53.89 -39.60 59.66
C VAL A 126 -54.42 -40.17 60.97
N SER A 127 -53.62 -41.00 61.63
CA SER A 127 -53.92 -41.47 62.99
C SER A 127 -53.34 -40.49 64.00
N ILE A 128 -54.13 -40.13 65.00
CA ILE A 128 -53.82 -39.12 66.00
C ILE A 128 -53.98 -39.73 67.38
N THR A 129 -52.96 -39.55 68.22
CA THR A 129 -53.07 -39.74 69.66
C THR A 129 -52.76 -38.41 70.34
N GLY A 130 -53.47 -38.07 71.39
CA GLY A 130 -53.21 -36.85 72.12
C GLY A 130 -54.03 -36.78 73.40
N ASP A 131 -53.89 -35.68 74.11
CA ASP A 131 -54.59 -35.45 75.38
C ASP A 131 -55.60 -34.32 75.24
N VAL A 132 -56.73 -34.41 75.95
CA VAL A 132 -57.77 -33.39 75.99
C VAL A 132 -58.13 -33.06 77.43
N TYR A 133 -58.39 -31.78 77.71
CA TYR A 133 -58.94 -31.37 79.00
C TYR A 133 -60.38 -31.87 79.15
N GLY A 134 -60.63 -32.62 80.23
CA GLY A 134 -61.94 -33.20 80.56
C GLY A 134 -62.91 -32.19 81.20
N ASP A 135 -62.40 -31.04 81.65
CA ASP A 135 -63.16 -29.95 82.25
C ASP A 135 -62.65 -28.58 81.77
N GLU A 136 -63.43 -27.52 82.02
CA GLU A 136 -63.06 -26.14 81.65
C GLU A 136 -61.96 -25.56 82.54
N GLU A 137 -61.84 -26.04 83.79
CA GLU A 137 -60.81 -25.64 84.75
C GLU A 137 -59.43 -26.25 84.44
N LYS A 138 -59.35 -27.13 83.43
CA LYS A 138 -58.13 -27.84 82.99
C LYS A 138 -57.49 -28.71 84.09
N SER A 139 -58.30 -29.24 85.00
CA SER A 139 -57.87 -30.03 86.15
C SER A 139 -57.81 -31.53 85.85
N ILE A 140 -58.61 -31.99 84.89
CA ILE A 140 -58.64 -33.37 84.41
C ILE A 140 -58.10 -33.43 82.98
N VAL A 141 -57.18 -34.35 82.73
CA VAL A 141 -56.62 -34.61 81.40
C VAL A 141 -56.86 -36.07 81.04
N ASN A 142 -57.43 -36.31 79.85
CA ASN A 142 -57.72 -37.64 79.34
C ASN A 142 -57.06 -37.84 77.98
N GLY A 143 -56.55 -39.05 77.72
CA GLY A 143 -56.04 -39.41 76.40
C GLY A 143 -57.16 -39.65 75.39
N PHE A 144 -56.89 -39.43 74.11
CA PHE A 144 -57.75 -39.86 73.02
C PHE A 144 -56.95 -40.41 71.85
N THR A 145 -57.57 -41.32 71.10
CA THR A 145 -57.05 -41.85 69.83
C THR A 145 -58.12 -41.73 68.75
N VAL A 146 -57.75 -41.34 67.54
CA VAL A 146 -58.68 -41.18 66.42
C VAL A 146 -57.95 -41.27 65.09
N THR A 147 -58.58 -41.79 64.05
CA THR A 147 -58.04 -41.77 62.69
C THR A 147 -58.92 -40.91 61.80
N LEU A 148 -58.31 -39.92 61.17
CA LEU A 148 -58.96 -39.08 60.17
C LEU A 148 -58.90 -39.77 58.81
N TYR A 149 -60.06 -39.92 58.16
CA TYR A 149 -60.20 -40.42 56.80
C TYR A 149 -60.67 -39.27 55.90
N ARG A 150 -59.78 -38.81 55.01
CA ARG A 150 -59.99 -37.67 54.09
C ARG A 150 -59.68 -38.04 52.64
N ASP A 151 -59.65 -39.33 52.34
CA ASP A 151 -59.29 -39.97 51.08
C ASP A 151 -60.45 -40.05 50.08
N GLY A 152 -61.67 -39.65 50.48
CA GLY A 152 -62.82 -39.55 49.58
C GLY A 152 -62.68 -38.44 48.53
N TYR A 153 -63.09 -38.72 47.30
CA TYR A 153 -63.04 -37.79 46.17
C TYR A 153 -64.37 -37.04 45.97
N GLU A 154 -65.49 -37.74 46.20
CA GLU A 154 -66.84 -37.18 46.18
C GLU A 154 -67.40 -36.91 47.57
N ASP A 155 -68.41 -36.03 47.65
CA ASP A 155 -68.98 -35.57 48.92
C ASP A 155 -69.47 -36.72 49.79
N TYR A 156 -70.11 -37.74 49.19
CA TYR A 156 -70.60 -38.90 49.93
C TYR A 156 -69.46 -39.73 50.55
N GLU A 157 -68.31 -39.82 49.88
CA GLU A 157 -67.13 -40.56 50.36
C GLU A 157 -66.45 -39.80 51.51
N LEU A 158 -66.41 -38.47 51.43
CA LEU A 158 -65.92 -37.62 52.51
C LEU A 158 -66.80 -37.75 53.77
N LEU A 159 -68.13 -37.87 53.61
CA LEU A 159 -69.05 -38.13 54.72
C LEU A 159 -68.89 -39.54 55.29
N GLU A 160 -68.64 -40.54 54.45
CA GLU A 160 -68.28 -41.88 54.93
C GLU A 160 -66.97 -41.84 55.74
N GLY A 161 -66.00 -41.05 55.31
CA GLY A 161 -64.76 -40.78 56.06
C GLY A 161 -65.01 -40.17 57.45
N ILE A 162 -66.00 -39.28 57.61
CA ILE A 162 -66.41 -38.79 58.93
C ILE A 162 -66.96 -39.94 59.79
N LYS A 163 -67.83 -40.79 59.26
CA LYS A 163 -68.38 -41.93 60.01
C LYS A 163 -67.27 -42.88 60.46
N LYS A 164 -66.29 -43.16 59.59
CA LYS A 164 -65.10 -43.97 59.95
C LYS A 164 -64.27 -43.31 61.04
N MET A 165 -64.11 -41.98 60.98
CA MET A 165 -63.41 -41.21 62.00
C MET A 165 -64.15 -41.29 63.36
N GLU A 166 -65.46 -41.04 63.39
CA GLU A 166 -66.29 -41.14 64.60
C GLU A 166 -66.22 -42.53 65.22
N ASN A 167 -66.27 -43.59 64.40
CA ASN A 167 -66.14 -44.97 64.87
C ASN A 167 -64.73 -45.31 65.41
N SER A 168 -63.70 -44.60 64.96
CA SER A 168 -62.32 -44.80 65.42
C SER A 168 -61.98 -44.03 66.70
N LEU A 169 -62.78 -43.03 67.06
CA LEU A 169 -62.54 -42.15 68.20
C LEU A 169 -62.73 -42.92 69.51
N LYS A 170 -61.68 -42.93 70.34
CA LYS A 170 -61.68 -43.54 71.68
C LYS A 170 -61.08 -42.57 72.69
N TYR A 171 -61.69 -42.50 73.86
CA TYR A 171 -61.17 -41.76 75.01
C TYR A 171 -60.58 -42.74 76.02
N LEU A 172 -59.49 -42.33 76.68
CA LEU A 172 -58.74 -43.08 77.66
C LEU A 172 -58.63 -42.26 78.94
N LYS A 173 -58.69 -42.93 80.09
CA LYS A 173 -58.56 -42.23 81.38
C LYS A 173 -57.17 -41.62 81.55
N GLU A 174 -56.14 -42.39 81.24
CA GLU A 174 -54.74 -41.97 81.37
C GLU A 174 -54.31 -41.12 80.16
N PRO A 175 -53.57 -40.02 80.39
CA PRO A 175 -52.98 -39.22 79.32
C PRO A 175 -51.74 -39.88 78.70
N PHE A 176 -51.47 -39.55 77.44
CA PHE A 176 -50.27 -39.98 76.72
C PHE A 176 -49.04 -39.11 77.04
N GLY A 177 -49.24 -37.83 77.39
CA GLY A 177 -48.18 -36.84 77.59
C GLY A 177 -47.56 -36.31 76.29
N LEU A 178 -47.99 -36.83 75.14
CA LEU A 178 -47.55 -36.44 73.81
C LEU A 178 -48.75 -36.38 72.86
N THR A 179 -48.75 -35.39 71.98
CA THR A 179 -49.61 -35.36 70.79
C THR A 179 -48.81 -35.92 69.63
N THR A 180 -49.33 -36.96 68.98
CA THR A 180 -48.68 -37.70 67.90
C THR A 180 -49.59 -37.80 66.70
N TYR A 181 -49.07 -37.47 65.52
CA TYR A 181 -49.70 -37.64 64.22
C TYR A 181 -48.92 -38.67 63.41
N VAL A 182 -49.60 -39.72 62.94
CA VAL A 182 -49.04 -40.79 62.10
C VAL A 182 -49.71 -40.74 60.73
N TYR A 183 -48.94 -40.34 59.72
CA TYR A 183 -49.35 -40.25 58.32
C TYR A 183 -48.99 -41.54 57.60
N GLN A 184 -49.99 -42.18 56.97
CA GLN A 184 -49.80 -43.42 56.22
C GLN A 184 -49.47 -43.11 54.76
N ILE A 185 -48.26 -43.40 54.31
CA ILE A 185 -47.81 -43.06 52.95
C ILE A 185 -48.27 -44.17 52.01
N GLN A 186 -49.35 -43.92 51.27
CA GLN A 186 -50.04 -44.93 50.47
C GLN A 186 -49.74 -44.86 48.96
N ASN A 187 -49.22 -43.74 48.47
CA ASN A 187 -49.04 -43.51 47.04
C ASN A 187 -47.75 -42.72 46.74
N GLN A 188 -47.40 -42.65 45.45
CA GLN A 188 -46.20 -41.97 44.97
C GLN A 188 -46.21 -40.47 45.31
N THR A 189 -47.35 -39.78 45.15
CA THR A 189 -47.48 -38.35 45.47
C THR A 189 -47.14 -38.05 46.93
N GLY A 190 -47.60 -38.89 47.87
CA GLY A 190 -47.27 -38.77 49.29
C GLY A 190 -45.79 -39.03 49.59
N ASN A 191 -45.15 -39.94 48.85
CA ASN A 191 -43.71 -40.19 48.96
C ASN A 191 -42.89 -38.99 48.44
N GLU A 192 -43.28 -38.43 47.29
CA GLU A 192 -42.66 -37.20 46.75
C GLU A 192 -42.82 -36.02 47.71
N ALA A 193 -44.01 -35.86 48.31
CA ALA A 193 -44.25 -34.85 49.34
C ALA A 193 -43.38 -35.05 50.58
N LEU A 194 -43.22 -36.30 51.05
CA LEU A 194 -42.31 -36.61 52.15
C LEU A 194 -40.88 -36.21 51.80
N GLN A 195 -40.36 -36.62 50.64
CA GLN A 195 -38.98 -36.34 50.24
C GLN A 195 -38.70 -34.83 50.13
N LYS A 196 -39.59 -34.08 49.46
CA LYS A 196 -39.47 -32.62 49.33
C LYS A 196 -39.55 -31.92 50.69
N GLY A 197 -40.47 -32.34 51.55
CA GLY A 197 -40.60 -31.81 52.90
C GLY A 197 -39.36 -32.08 53.76
N VAL A 198 -38.85 -33.31 53.76
CA VAL A 198 -37.64 -33.68 54.51
C VAL A 198 -36.43 -32.89 54.03
N SER A 199 -36.23 -32.73 52.72
CA SER A 199 -35.19 -31.84 52.19
C SER A 199 -35.32 -30.44 52.77
N ASN A 200 -36.53 -29.87 52.71
CA ASN A 200 -36.79 -28.53 53.19
C ASN A 200 -36.60 -28.36 54.70
N ILE A 201 -36.86 -29.40 55.51
CA ILE A 201 -36.52 -29.43 56.94
C ILE A 201 -35.02 -29.22 57.11
N TRP A 202 -34.18 -30.03 56.48
CA TRP A 202 -32.72 -29.94 56.64
C TRP A 202 -32.15 -28.58 56.20
N GLU A 203 -32.75 -27.98 55.18
CA GLU A 203 -32.39 -26.66 54.66
C GLU A 203 -32.67 -25.52 55.66
N ASN A 204 -33.76 -25.60 56.43
CA ASN A 204 -34.30 -24.46 57.19
C ASN A 204 -34.40 -24.69 58.72
N VAL A 205 -34.19 -25.91 59.22
CA VAL A 205 -34.41 -26.25 60.64
C VAL A 205 -33.51 -25.47 61.60
N ALA A 206 -32.25 -25.22 61.23
CA ALA A 206 -31.33 -24.47 62.08
C ALA A 206 -31.79 -23.02 62.25
N GLN A 207 -32.10 -22.36 61.15
CA GLN A 207 -32.59 -20.98 61.08
C GLN A 207 -33.92 -20.84 61.83
N THR A 208 -34.84 -21.79 61.66
CA THR A 208 -36.09 -21.85 62.41
C THR A 208 -35.83 -21.94 63.91
N LEU A 209 -34.90 -22.78 64.36
CA LEU A 209 -34.55 -22.86 65.78
C LEU A 209 -33.83 -21.60 66.30
N VAL A 210 -33.09 -20.87 65.46
CA VAL A 210 -32.53 -19.56 65.85
C VAL A 210 -33.66 -18.57 66.18
N PHE A 211 -34.72 -18.52 65.37
CA PHE A 211 -35.81 -17.57 65.54
C PHE A 211 -36.89 -18.00 66.53
N CYS A 212 -37.22 -19.29 66.59
CA CYS A 212 -38.32 -19.84 67.38
C CYS A 212 -37.84 -20.41 68.71
N LYS A 213 -37.79 -19.57 69.75
CA LYS A 213 -37.30 -19.95 71.10
C LYS A 213 -38.22 -20.96 71.78
N GLU A 214 -39.48 -20.99 71.40
CA GLU A 214 -40.53 -21.89 71.90
C GLU A 214 -40.32 -23.35 71.49
N VAL A 215 -39.51 -23.64 70.47
CA VAL A 215 -39.10 -25.01 70.15
C VAL A 215 -37.75 -25.28 70.79
N SER A 216 -37.68 -26.13 71.83
CA SER A 216 -36.43 -26.39 72.57
C SER A 216 -35.45 -27.24 71.77
N ASP A 217 -35.95 -28.29 71.14
CA ASP A 217 -35.17 -29.29 70.43
C ASP A 217 -36.04 -30.07 69.43
N ILE A 218 -35.38 -30.60 68.39
CA ILE A 218 -36.01 -31.45 67.38
C ILE A 218 -35.17 -32.71 67.23
N THR A 219 -35.79 -33.87 67.41
CA THR A 219 -35.17 -35.19 67.17
C THR A 219 -35.79 -35.81 65.93
N ILE A 220 -34.97 -36.16 64.94
CA ILE A 220 -35.39 -36.77 63.67
C ILE A 220 -34.76 -38.16 63.55
N ASP A 221 -35.58 -39.21 63.59
CA ASP A 221 -35.25 -40.59 63.22
C ASP A 221 -35.58 -40.78 61.74
N TYR A 222 -34.57 -40.70 60.87
CA TYR A 222 -34.71 -40.94 59.44
C TYR A 222 -34.24 -42.36 59.11
N LYS A 223 -35.19 -43.29 58.99
CA LYS A 223 -34.93 -44.70 58.67
C LYS A 223 -33.87 -45.36 59.58
N GLY A 224 -33.91 -45.05 60.87
CA GLY A 224 -33.01 -45.61 61.89
C GLY A 224 -31.78 -44.74 62.20
N LYS A 225 -31.50 -43.69 61.41
CA LYS A 225 -30.45 -42.72 61.71
C LYS A 225 -31.04 -41.58 62.57
N ILE A 226 -30.56 -41.41 63.80
CA ILE A 226 -31.11 -40.43 64.73
C ILE A 226 -30.27 -39.16 64.72
N THR A 227 -30.92 -38.04 64.47
CA THR A 227 -30.31 -36.71 64.57
C THR A 227 -31.06 -35.87 65.60
N LYS A 228 -30.38 -35.44 66.66
CA LYS A 228 -30.92 -34.50 67.65
C LYS A 228 -30.34 -33.12 67.44
N ILE A 229 -31.21 -32.13 67.25
CA ILE A 229 -30.85 -30.73 67.00
C ILE A 229 -31.19 -29.90 68.24
N THR A 230 -30.20 -29.23 68.80
CA THR A 230 -30.31 -28.43 70.04
C THR A 230 -29.60 -27.08 69.90
N ARG A 231 -29.88 -26.15 70.81
CA ARG A 231 -29.18 -24.86 70.91
C ARG A 231 -28.19 -24.89 72.07
N ASP A 232 -26.97 -24.46 71.80
CA ASP A 232 -25.95 -24.17 72.82
C ASP A 232 -26.24 -22.80 73.50
N LEU A 233 -25.43 -22.45 74.50
CA LEU A 233 -25.51 -21.14 75.18
C LEU A 233 -25.25 -19.99 74.18
N VAL A 234 -26.10 -18.97 74.24
CA VAL A 234 -25.98 -17.76 73.43
C VAL A 234 -24.83 -16.90 73.95
N VAL A 235 -23.94 -16.47 73.05
CA VAL A 235 -22.81 -15.58 73.36
C VAL A 235 -23.10 -14.19 72.81
N LYS A 236 -22.94 -13.14 73.61
CA LYS A 236 -23.07 -11.76 73.11
C LYS A 236 -21.78 -11.30 72.43
N GLU A 237 -21.88 -10.75 71.24
CA GLU A 237 -20.80 -10.06 70.52
C GLU A 237 -21.30 -8.67 70.14
N GLY A 238 -20.82 -7.63 70.83
CA GLY A 238 -21.30 -6.25 70.61
C GLY A 238 -22.80 -6.09 70.85
N ILE A 239 -23.50 -5.56 69.84
CA ILE A 239 -24.96 -5.38 69.85
C ILE A 239 -25.72 -6.63 69.37
N MET A 240 -25.01 -7.69 68.99
CA MET A 240 -25.56 -8.91 68.38
C MET A 240 -25.30 -10.15 69.26
N GLU A 241 -25.95 -11.26 68.89
CA GLU A 241 -25.87 -12.53 69.58
C GLU A 241 -25.34 -13.63 68.64
N VAL A 242 -24.35 -14.39 69.08
CA VAL A 242 -23.90 -15.61 68.42
C VAL A 242 -24.69 -16.80 68.95
N HIS A 243 -25.48 -17.40 68.07
CA HIS A 243 -26.27 -18.60 68.32
C HIS A 243 -25.57 -19.82 67.71
N THR A 244 -25.42 -20.88 68.49
CA THR A 244 -24.79 -22.12 68.04
C THR A 244 -25.81 -23.26 68.07
N LEU A 245 -26.02 -23.90 66.93
CA LEU A 245 -26.92 -25.04 66.76
C LEU A 245 -26.10 -26.31 66.67
N VAL A 246 -26.41 -27.28 67.53
CA VAL A 246 -25.70 -28.55 67.65
C VAL A 246 -26.55 -29.66 67.05
N PHE A 247 -26.01 -30.29 66.01
CA PHE A 247 -26.53 -31.48 65.34
C PHE A 247 -25.76 -32.69 65.87
N ASN A 248 -26.43 -33.54 66.64
CA ASN A 248 -25.88 -34.80 67.14
C ASN A 248 -26.47 -35.94 66.29
N GLU A 249 -25.66 -36.46 65.36
CA GLU A 249 -26.00 -37.56 64.44
C GLU A 249 -25.36 -38.85 64.95
N ASP A 250 -26.10 -39.67 65.70
CA ASP A 250 -25.62 -40.93 66.28
C ASP A 250 -24.25 -40.83 67.01
N GLY A 251 -24.00 -39.69 67.67
CA GLY A 251 -22.76 -39.41 68.40
C GLY A 251 -21.75 -38.53 67.65
N ASP A 252 -21.90 -38.32 66.33
CA ASP A 252 -21.14 -37.32 65.59
C ASP A 252 -21.73 -35.92 65.81
N ILE A 253 -20.88 -34.96 66.17
CA ILE A 253 -21.32 -33.61 66.56
C ILE A 253 -20.91 -32.62 65.48
N ARG A 254 -21.91 -32.05 64.82
CA ARG A 254 -21.76 -30.93 63.89
C ARG A 254 -22.37 -29.66 64.48
N LYS A 255 -21.69 -28.52 64.30
CA LYS A 255 -22.16 -27.20 64.76
C LYS A 255 -22.43 -26.28 63.57
N ARG A 256 -23.44 -25.42 63.72
CA ARG A 256 -23.73 -24.29 62.81
C ARG A 256 -23.80 -23.01 63.64
N TYR A 257 -23.20 -21.92 63.15
CA TYR A 257 -23.10 -20.66 63.88
C TYR A 257 -23.89 -19.56 63.16
N PHE A 258 -24.66 -18.80 63.91
CA PHE A 258 -25.48 -17.71 63.39
C PHE A 258 -25.24 -16.44 64.20
N LEU A 259 -24.96 -15.34 63.51
CA LEU A 259 -24.91 -14.01 64.11
C LEU A 259 -26.31 -13.40 63.99
N LEU A 260 -26.98 -13.16 65.11
CA LEU A 260 -28.36 -12.70 65.20
C LEU A 260 -28.43 -11.28 65.76
N GLY A 261 -29.08 -10.39 65.03
CA GLY A 261 -29.52 -9.08 65.52
C GLY A 261 -31.01 -9.09 65.84
N ASN A 262 -31.40 -8.36 66.89
CA ASN A 262 -32.80 -8.21 67.31
C ASN A 262 -33.17 -6.73 67.34
N TYR A 263 -34.33 -6.40 66.82
CA TYR A 263 -34.93 -5.07 66.85
C TYR A 263 -36.35 -5.16 67.36
N GLU A 264 -36.67 -4.33 68.35
CA GLU A 264 -38.01 -4.20 68.89
C GLU A 264 -38.28 -2.75 69.27
N GLU A 265 -39.37 -2.19 68.75
CA GLU A 265 -39.77 -0.79 69.02
C GLU A 265 -41.29 -0.68 69.04
N TYR A 266 -41.85 0.17 69.90
CA TYR A 266 -43.27 0.51 69.86
C TYR A 266 -43.69 1.03 68.48
N ASN A 267 -44.82 0.55 67.96
CA ASN A 267 -45.33 0.97 66.66
C ASN A 267 -46.80 1.40 66.72
N GLU A 268 -47.03 2.69 66.50
CA GLU A 268 -48.37 3.29 66.53
C GLU A 268 -49.27 2.73 65.42
N GLY A 269 -48.72 2.49 64.22
CA GLY A 269 -49.45 1.96 63.07
C GLY A 269 -50.01 0.56 63.33
N LEU A 270 -49.16 -0.34 63.84
CA LEU A 270 -49.56 -1.70 64.25
C LEU A 270 -50.58 -1.64 65.39
N THR A 271 -50.37 -0.76 66.37
CA THR A 271 -51.28 -0.61 67.51
C THR A 271 -52.68 -0.21 67.04
N LYS A 272 -52.79 0.79 66.14
CA LYS A 272 -54.08 1.19 65.53
C LYS A 272 -54.71 0.08 64.68
N ARG A 273 -53.90 -0.69 63.95
CA ARG A 273 -54.36 -1.80 63.10
C ARG A 273 -55.03 -2.91 63.90
N PHE A 274 -54.41 -3.33 65.00
CA PHE A 274 -54.83 -4.49 65.79
C PHE A 274 -55.63 -4.13 67.05
N GLY A 275 -55.73 -2.84 67.40
CA GLY A 275 -56.53 -2.38 68.55
C GLY A 275 -55.93 -2.72 69.92
N VAL A 276 -54.69 -3.19 69.95
CA VAL A 276 -53.90 -3.52 71.14
C VAL A 276 -52.50 -2.97 70.96
N GLU A 277 -51.82 -2.62 72.05
CA GLU A 277 -50.44 -2.13 71.98
C GLU A 277 -49.53 -3.15 71.29
N ARG A 278 -48.75 -2.70 70.28
CA ARG A 278 -47.86 -3.56 69.48
C ARG A 278 -46.49 -2.92 69.29
N THR A 279 -45.47 -3.75 69.36
CA THR A 279 -44.11 -3.44 68.93
C THR A 279 -43.85 -4.03 67.55
N LEU A 280 -43.08 -3.32 66.71
CA LEU A 280 -42.50 -3.86 65.49
C LEU A 280 -41.29 -4.71 65.86
N ARG A 281 -41.32 -5.99 65.52
CA ARG A 281 -40.27 -6.96 65.86
C ARG A 281 -39.60 -7.46 64.60
N ILE A 282 -38.29 -7.30 64.54
CA ILE A 282 -37.46 -7.75 63.42
C ILE A 282 -36.24 -8.45 63.99
N GLN A 283 -35.95 -9.62 63.43
CA GLN A 283 -34.73 -10.36 63.69
C GLN A 283 -34.03 -10.61 62.37
N TYR A 284 -32.70 -10.53 62.36
CA TYR A 284 -31.91 -10.73 61.16
C TYR A 284 -30.67 -11.54 61.51
N ALA A 285 -30.34 -12.52 60.67
CA ALA A 285 -29.28 -13.48 60.96
C ALA A 285 -28.41 -13.76 59.73
N ILE A 286 -27.12 -13.96 59.96
CA ILE A 286 -26.21 -14.47 58.94
C ILE A 286 -25.44 -15.69 59.48
N GLU A 287 -25.28 -16.71 58.65
CA GLU A 287 -24.56 -17.93 59.01
C GLU A 287 -23.07 -17.76 58.73
N PHE A 288 -22.23 -18.32 59.61
CA PHE A 288 -20.78 -18.31 59.47
C PHE A 288 -20.17 -19.62 59.97
N ASP A 289 -18.91 -19.89 59.59
CA ASP A 289 -18.17 -21.05 60.08
C ASP A 289 -17.33 -20.72 61.34
N ASN A 290 -16.59 -21.70 61.86
CA ASN A 290 -15.74 -21.52 63.03
C ASN A 290 -14.56 -20.54 62.82
N GLU A 291 -14.24 -20.18 61.58
CA GLU A 291 -13.19 -19.24 61.20
C GLU A 291 -13.75 -17.83 60.89
N LYS A 292 -15.05 -17.61 61.15
CA LYS A 292 -15.77 -16.37 60.82
C LYS A 292 -15.89 -16.09 59.31
N ASN A 293 -15.73 -17.10 58.47
CA ASN A 293 -16.11 -16.97 57.06
C ASN A 293 -17.63 -16.98 56.97
N ILE A 294 -18.19 -15.95 56.34
CA ILE A 294 -19.63 -15.89 56.07
C ILE A 294 -20.01 -17.03 55.12
N LEU A 295 -21.19 -17.62 55.35
CA LEU A 295 -21.76 -18.67 54.50
C LEU A 295 -22.96 -18.14 53.73
N LYS A 296 -23.00 -18.41 52.43
CA LYS A 296 -24.09 -17.97 51.55
C LYS A 296 -25.39 -18.69 51.94
N ASN A 297 -26.44 -17.93 52.23
CA ASN A 297 -27.79 -18.50 52.36
C ASN A 297 -28.24 -19.05 51.00
N LYS A 298 -28.54 -20.34 50.95
CA LYS A 298 -28.99 -21.03 49.72
C LYS A 298 -30.50 -21.24 49.69
N PHE A 299 -31.21 -20.88 50.76
CA PHE A 299 -32.59 -21.26 51.01
C PHE A 299 -33.46 -20.02 51.22
N THR A 300 -34.64 -20.21 51.82
CA THR A 300 -35.58 -19.14 52.14
C THR A 300 -34.88 -18.05 52.97
N SER A 301 -35.04 -16.79 52.56
CA SER A 301 -34.46 -15.65 53.28
C SER A 301 -35.49 -14.93 54.15
N LEU A 302 -36.78 -15.16 53.93
CA LEU A 302 -37.87 -14.52 54.68
C LEU A 302 -38.59 -15.49 55.61
N TYR A 303 -38.71 -15.09 56.86
CA TYR A 303 -39.35 -15.84 57.92
C TYR A 303 -40.43 -15.01 58.58
N CYS A 304 -41.52 -15.68 58.96
CA CYS A 304 -42.53 -15.16 59.86
C CYS A 304 -42.68 -16.20 60.98
N VAL A 305 -41.70 -16.20 61.89
CA VAL A 305 -41.35 -17.29 62.84
C VAL A 305 -40.85 -18.56 62.13
N PHE A 306 -41.56 -19.02 61.10
CA PHE A 306 -41.23 -20.15 60.24
C PHE A 306 -40.89 -19.67 58.82
N PRO A 307 -40.18 -20.46 58.00
CA PRO A 307 -39.81 -20.06 56.64
C PRO A 307 -41.06 -19.82 55.79
N LEU A 308 -41.06 -18.73 55.03
CA LEU A 308 -42.08 -18.48 54.00
C LEU A 308 -41.72 -19.31 52.76
N VAL A 309 -42.10 -20.59 52.77
CA VAL A 309 -41.84 -21.55 51.68
C VAL A 309 -42.53 -21.08 50.40
N GLY A 310 -41.77 -20.83 49.32
CA GLY A 310 -42.26 -20.19 48.10
C GLY A 310 -41.70 -18.78 47.88
N SER A 311 -41.11 -18.16 48.91
CA SER A 311 -40.49 -16.83 48.83
C SER A 311 -39.03 -16.86 48.38
N GLU A 312 -38.53 -17.99 47.87
CA GLU A 312 -37.12 -18.16 47.47
C GLU A 312 -36.70 -17.24 46.32
N ALA A 313 -37.67 -16.69 45.58
CA ALA A 313 -37.42 -15.64 44.58
C ALA A 313 -36.93 -14.34 45.23
N ILE A 314 -37.38 -14.02 46.45
CA ILE A 314 -37.00 -12.82 47.20
C ILE A 314 -35.72 -13.13 47.99
N GLN A 315 -34.58 -13.05 47.30
CA GLN A 315 -33.27 -13.24 47.93
C GLN A 315 -32.73 -11.93 48.48
N ILE A 316 -32.32 -11.97 49.74
CA ILE A 316 -31.62 -10.91 50.45
C ILE A 316 -30.35 -11.49 51.10
N PRO A 317 -29.33 -10.66 51.39
CA PRO A 317 -28.00 -11.17 51.76
C PRO A 317 -27.89 -11.83 53.14
N PHE A 318 -28.97 -11.81 53.91
CA PHE A 318 -29.09 -12.39 55.25
C PHE A 318 -30.51 -12.95 55.42
N ILE A 319 -30.74 -13.66 56.51
CA ILE A 319 -32.05 -14.23 56.83
C ILE A 319 -32.83 -13.21 57.66
N LEU A 320 -34.02 -12.83 57.22
CA LEU A 320 -34.89 -11.85 57.85
C LEU A 320 -36.13 -12.54 58.43
N ASN A 321 -36.35 -12.38 59.72
CA ASN A 321 -37.56 -12.82 60.40
C ASN A 321 -38.34 -11.62 60.95
N SER A 322 -39.64 -11.56 60.68
CA SER A 322 -40.56 -10.71 61.43
C SER A 322 -41.87 -11.45 61.68
N PRO A 323 -42.27 -11.63 62.96
CA PRO A 323 -43.60 -12.13 63.31
C PRO A 323 -44.73 -11.20 62.83
N ASP A 324 -44.40 -9.95 62.48
CA ASP A 324 -45.35 -8.92 62.07
C ASP A 324 -45.54 -8.86 60.54
N PHE A 325 -44.78 -9.64 59.75
CA PHE A 325 -45.05 -9.81 58.33
C PHE A 325 -46.49 -10.27 58.09
N GLN A 326 -47.06 -9.80 56.97
CA GLN A 326 -48.38 -10.13 56.48
C GLN A 326 -48.22 -10.93 55.17
N PRO A 327 -48.04 -12.26 55.27
CA PRO A 327 -47.96 -13.11 54.11
C PRO A 327 -49.35 -13.40 53.54
N ASP A 328 -49.40 -13.97 52.33
CA ASP A 328 -50.65 -14.51 51.78
C ASP A 328 -51.15 -15.74 52.55
N ALA A 329 -52.35 -16.22 52.23
CA ALA A 329 -53.00 -17.30 52.98
C ALA A 329 -52.19 -18.61 53.00
N GLU A 330 -51.44 -18.89 51.93
CA GLU A 330 -50.59 -20.08 51.82
C GLU A 330 -49.16 -19.84 52.35
N ARG A 331 -48.82 -18.60 52.73
CA ARG A 331 -47.51 -18.18 53.25
C ARG A 331 -46.36 -18.35 52.27
N GLU A 332 -46.65 -18.20 50.98
CA GLU A 332 -45.68 -18.31 49.89
C GLU A 332 -45.02 -16.98 49.57
N THR A 333 -45.71 -15.86 49.85
CA THR A 333 -45.21 -14.52 49.54
C THR A 333 -45.72 -13.47 50.54
N ILE A 334 -45.21 -12.25 50.44
CA ILE A 334 -45.68 -11.07 51.18
C ILE A 334 -46.35 -10.07 50.23
N TYR A 335 -47.37 -9.37 50.72
CA TYR A 335 -48.02 -8.29 49.96
C TYR A 335 -47.08 -7.08 49.88
N LEU A 336 -46.66 -6.72 48.66
CA LEU A 336 -45.91 -5.49 48.38
C LEU A 336 -46.61 -4.58 47.38
N ASN A 337 -47.64 -5.06 46.69
CA ASN A 337 -48.46 -4.25 45.78
C ASN A 337 -49.68 -3.63 46.50
N GLY A 338 -50.16 -2.49 45.99
CA GLY A 338 -51.29 -1.77 46.56
C GLY A 338 -50.91 -0.65 47.53
N ASN A 339 -51.93 -0.02 48.11
CA ASN A 339 -51.75 1.16 48.97
C ASN A 339 -51.29 0.78 50.38
N GLU A 340 -50.40 1.59 50.97
CA GLU A 340 -49.88 1.38 52.34
C GLU A 340 -50.91 1.64 53.44
N THR A 341 -52.01 2.32 53.10
CA THR A 341 -53.13 2.60 54.01
C THR A 341 -54.43 2.08 53.38
N ASN A 342 -55.27 1.46 54.20
CA ASN A 342 -56.61 1.05 53.78
C ASN A 342 -57.55 2.27 53.76
N ALA A 343 -58.09 2.59 52.57
CA ALA A 343 -58.90 3.78 52.36
C ALA A 343 -60.18 3.84 53.21
N ALA A 344 -60.79 2.68 53.53
CA ALA A 344 -62.03 2.63 54.31
C ALA A 344 -61.81 2.82 55.81
N THR A 345 -60.67 2.36 56.34
CA THR A 345 -60.39 2.39 57.78
C THR A 345 -59.37 3.43 58.21
N GLY A 346 -58.60 4.00 57.26
CA GLY A 346 -57.47 4.89 57.53
C GLY A 346 -56.30 4.21 58.25
N LYS A 347 -56.34 2.88 58.43
CA LYS A 347 -55.31 2.10 59.12
C LYS A 347 -54.27 1.57 58.13
N ILE A 348 -53.06 1.31 58.61
CA ILE A 348 -51.99 0.69 57.81
C ILE A 348 -52.48 -0.64 57.22
N SER A 349 -52.23 -0.84 55.92
CA SER A 349 -52.59 -2.06 55.21
C SER A 349 -51.55 -3.15 55.40
N ASP A 350 -51.85 -4.36 54.94
CA ASP A 350 -50.90 -5.48 54.97
C ASP A 350 -49.63 -5.15 54.14
N THR A 351 -49.80 -4.49 53.00
CA THR A 351 -48.71 -3.93 52.18
C THR A 351 -47.90 -2.89 52.95
N GLY A 352 -48.56 -1.96 53.65
CA GLY A 352 -47.90 -0.94 54.46
C GLY A 352 -47.02 -1.54 55.55
N ILE A 353 -47.50 -2.59 56.23
CA ILE A 353 -46.73 -3.28 57.28
C ILE A 353 -45.48 -3.95 56.69
N ASN A 354 -45.63 -4.69 55.58
CA ASN A 354 -44.49 -5.38 54.95
C ASN A 354 -43.43 -4.40 54.44
N ARG A 355 -43.85 -3.29 53.81
CA ARG A 355 -42.95 -2.23 53.37
C ARG A 355 -42.22 -1.57 54.52
N MET A 356 -42.92 -1.30 55.63
CA MET A 356 -42.32 -0.76 56.86
C MET A 356 -41.23 -1.69 57.43
N VAL A 357 -41.48 -3.01 57.48
CA VAL A 357 -40.47 -4.00 57.90
C VAL A 357 -39.23 -3.95 57.00
N LEU A 358 -39.42 -3.97 55.67
CA LEU A 358 -38.32 -3.95 54.70
C LEU A 358 -37.52 -2.64 54.75
N LEU A 359 -38.18 -1.49 54.86
CA LEU A 359 -37.49 -0.20 54.97
C LEU A 359 -36.66 -0.13 56.26
N LYS A 360 -37.20 -0.60 57.40
CA LYS A 360 -36.43 -0.63 58.64
C LYS A 360 -35.23 -1.57 58.56
N CYS A 361 -35.35 -2.63 57.78
CA CYS A 361 -34.30 -3.60 57.53
C CYS A 361 -33.04 -2.97 56.88
N VAL A 362 -33.17 -1.86 56.16
CA VAL A 362 -32.02 -1.13 55.58
C VAL A 362 -31.08 -0.60 56.66
N ASP A 363 -31.63 -0.03 57.74
CA ASP A 363 -30.84 0.43 58.89
C ASP A 363 -30.15 -0.74 59.57
N LEU A 364 -30.90 -1.83 59.80
CA LEU A 364 -30.38 -3.03 60.47
C LEU A 364 -29.30 -3.73 59.64
N TYR A 365 -29.40 -3.66 58.32
CA TYR A 365 -28.35 -4.14 57.42
C TYR A 365 -27.07 -3.33 57.57
N LYS A 366 -27.16 -2.00 57.74
CA LYS A 366 -25.99 -1.16 58.03
C LYS A 366 -25.32 -1.58 59.35
N ASP A 367 -26.11 -1.89 60.37
CA ASP A 367 -25.61 -2.35 61.67
C ASP A 367 -24.92 -3.73 61.54
N LEU A 368 -25.54 -4.67 60.81
CA LEU A 368 -24.94 -5.96 60.49
C LEU A 368 -23.59 -5.79 59.80
N LEU A 369 -23.55 -4.98 58.75
CA LEU A 369 -22.35 -4.68 57.97
C LEU A 369 -21.23 -4.12 58.87
N ASN A 370 -21.51 -3.08 59.65
CA ASN A 370 -20.51 -2.50 60.56
C ASN A 370 -19.98 -3.52 61.56
N HIS A 371 -20.85 -4.39 62.09
CA HIS A 371 -20.46 -5.46 62.99
C HIS A 371 -19.51 -6.45 62.30
N LEU A 372 -19.81 -6.88 61.08
CA LEU A 372 -18.96 -7.81 60.32
C LEU A 372 -17.55 -7.25 60.10
N ILE A 373 -17.43 -5.95 59.74
CA ILE A 373 -16.11 -5.28 59.63
C ILE A 373 -15.40 -5.23 60.97
N GLN A 374 -16.08 -4.75 62.01
CA GLN A 374 -15.49 -4.50 63.33
C GLN A 374 -14.91 -5.77 63.95
N TYR A 375 -15.60 -6.91 63.77
CA TYR A 375 -15.24 -8.19 64.39
C TYR A 375 -14.49 -9.15 63.45
N GLY A 376 -14.06 -8.67 62.28
CA GLY A 376 -13.13 -9.36 61.38
C GLY A 376 -13.72 -10.58 60.66
N TYR A 377 -15.00 -10.51 60.27
CA TYR A 377 -15.60 -11.55 59.42
C TYR A 377 -15.08 -11.44 57.97
N THR A 378 -14.96 -12.58 57.31
CA THR A 378 -14.41 -12.73 55.94
C THR A 378 -15.49 -13.25 54.97
N ASN A 379 -15.16 -13.37 53.68
CA ASN A 379 -16.13 -13.66 52.61
C ASN A 379 -17.24 -12.59 52.49
N LEU A 380 -16.85 -11.34 52.72
CA LEU A 380 -17.76 -10.19 52.76
C LEU A 380 -18.55 -9.99 51.45
N TYR A 381 -18.09 -10.54 50.32
CA TYR A 381 -18.85 -10.51 49.06
C TYR A 381 -20.25 -11.16 49.17
N ILE A 382 -20.47 -12.07 50.13
CA ILE A 382 -21.76 -12.75 50.35
C ILE A 382 -22.85 -11.76 50.78
N VAL A 383 -22.49 -10.66 51.45
CA VAL A 383 -23.48 -9.65 51.85
C VAL A 383 -24.02 -8.86 50.65
N GLY A 384 -23.43 -9.03 49.46
CA GLY A 384 -24.00 -8.54 48.21
C GLY A 384 -25.03 -9.48 47.58
N ALA A 385 -25.15 -10.73 48.06
CA ALA A 385 -26.00 -11.74 47.44
C ALA A 385 -27.47 -11.30 47.41
N GLY A 386 -28.09 -11.40 46.22
CA GLY A 386 -29.48 -11.00 46.00
C GLY A 386 -29.66 -9.51 45.66
N LEU A 387 -28.66 -8.64 45.89
CA LEU A 387 -28.78 -7.20 45.55
C LEU A 387 -28.77 -6.93 44.04
N ASN A 388 -28.25 -7.86 43.24
CA ASN A 388 -28.34 -7.82 41.78
C ASN A 388 -29.62 -8.49 41.24
N SER A 389 -30.43 -9.13 42.10
CA SER A 389 -31.67 -9.80 41.71
C SER A 389 -32.85 -8.82 41.64
N LYS A 390 -33.79 -9.11 40.74
CA LYS A 390 -35.07 -8.41 40.62
C LYS A 390 -36.19 -9.45 40.80
N PRO A 391 -36.59 -9.74 42.05
CA PRO A 391 -37.70 -10.67 42.30
C PRO A 391 -38.99 -10.15 41.66
N SER A 392 -39.81 -11.08 41.15
CA SER A 392 -41.13 -10.84 40.59
C SER A 392 -42.11 -11.87 41.12
N GLY A 393 -43.41 -11.56 41.14
CA GLY A 393 -44.40 -12.51 41.62
C GLY A 393 -45.79 -11.94 41.87
N LYS A 394 -46.71 -12.84 42.24
CA LYS A 394 -48.06 -12.49 42.67
C LYS A 394 -47.98 -11.63 43.93
N PHE A 395 -48.67 -10.50 43.93
CA PHE A 395 -48.65 -9.50 45.01
C PHE A 395 -47.34 -8.70 45.19
N PHE A 396 -46.41 -8.77 44.24
CA PHE A 396 -45.12 -8.09 44.31
C PHE A 396 -45.11 -6.77 43.51
N ASP A 397 -44.47 -5.72 44.04
CA ASP A 397 -44.21 -4.45 43.35
C ASP A 397 -42.72 -4.28 43.10
N GLU A 398 -42.27 -4.71 41.92
CA GLU A 398 -40.85 -4.76 41.53
C GLU A 398 -40.20 -3.38 41.52
N ASN A 399 -40.95 -2.36 41.08
CA ASN A 399 -40.46 -0.99 40.97
C ASN A 399 -40.22 -0.40 42.36
N TRP A 400 -41.21 -0.52 43.25
CA TRP A 400 -41.06 -0.06 44.63
C TRP A 400 -39.92 -0.80 45.34
N TYR A 401 -39.88 -2.13 45.23
CA TYR A 401 -38.85 -2.94 45.88
C TYR A 401 -37.44 -2.59 45.39
N SER A 402 -37.27 -2.43 44.08
CA SER A 402 -35.98 -2.05 43.49
C SER A 402 -35.56 -0.64 43.91
N LEU A 403 -36.48 0.33 43.84
CA LEU A 403 -36.18 1.74 44.05
C LEU A 403 -35.92 2.09 45.51
N TYR A 404 -36.73 1.55 46.44
CA TYR A 404 -36.71 1.97 47.84
C TYR A 404 -36.01 0.98 48.77
N PHE A 405 -35.98 -0.31 48.44
CA PHE A 405 -35.33 -1.30 49.29
C PHE A 405 -33.96 -1.69 48.73
N ILE A 406 -33.89 -2.27 47.53
CA ILE A 406 -32.62 -2.75 46.95
C ILE A 406 -31.61 -1.61 46.74
N ASN A 407 -32.01 -0.47 46.18
CA ASN A 407 -31.09 0.66 45.98
C ASN A 407 -30.56 1.21 47.31
N SER A 408 -31.40 1.31 48.34
CA SER A 408 -30.94 1.75 49.67
C SER A 408 -29.97 0.74 50.30
N MET A 409 -30.21 -0.57 50.13
CA MET A 409 -29.26 -1.62 50.54
C MET A 409 -27.93 -1.52 49.79
N LYS A 410 -27.97 -1.25 48.48
CA LYS A 410 -26.79 -1.00 47.64
C LYS A 410 -26.01 0.22 48.11
N GLU A 411 -26.68 1.33 48.41
CA GLU A 411 -26.07 2.55 48.94
C GLU A 411 -25.36 2.31 50.28
N VAL A 412 -26.02 1.60 51.20
CA VAL A 412 -25.43 1.20 52.49
C VAL A 412 -24.14 0.39 52.26
N MET A 413 -24.22 -0.70 51.48
CA MET A 413 -23.07 -1.56 51.20
C MET A 413 -21.95 -0.83 50.45
N GLY A 414 -22.30 -0.02 49.44
CA GLY A 414 -21.34 0.65 48.58
C GLY A 414 -20.53 1.74 49.28
N SER A 415 -21.14 2.40 50.28
CA SER A 415 -20.54 3.47 51.07
C SER A 415 -19.53 3.01 52.12
N LEU A 416 -19.52 1.72 52.48
CA LEU A 416 -18.70 1.15 53.55
C LEU A 416 -17.50 0.35 52.98
N PRO A 417 -16.37 0.29 53.72
CA PRO A 417 -15.17 -0.38 53.24
C PRO A 417 -15.25 -1.91 53.40
N PHE A 418 -15.76 -2.61 52.39
CA PHE A 418 -15.97 -4.07 52.41
C PHE A 418 -15.15 -4.87 51.41
N VAL A 419 -14.54 -4.23 50.42
CA VAL A 419 -13.78 -4.92 49.37
C VAL A 419 -12.38 -5.19 49.89
N GLU A 420 -12.07 -6.47 50.10
CA GLU A 420 -10.73 -6.92 50.48
C GLU A 420 -9.74 -6.73 49.32
N THR A 421 -8.63 -6.06 49.63
CA THR A 421 -7.52 -5.81 48.70
C THR A 421 -6.19 -6.11 49.40
N PRO A 422 -5.09 -6.25 48.66
CA PRO A 422 -3.76 -6.37 49.26
C PRO A 422 -3.35 -5.16 50.14
N PHE A 423 -4.08 -4.04 50.02
CA PHE A 423 -3.83 -2.78 50.74
C PHE A 423 -4.92 -2.47 51.78
N GLY A 424 -5.68 -3.48 52.23
CA GLY A 424 -6.77 -3.36 53.19
C GLY A 424 -8.14 -3.16 52.56
N LEU A 425 -9.15 -2.90 53.39
CA LEU A 425 -10.54 -2.77 52.95
C LEU A 425 -10.79 -1.46 52.19
N LYS A 426 -11.55 -1.55 51.09
CA LYS A 426 -11.96 -0.41 50.25
C LYS A 426 -13.48 -0.40 50.04
N THR A 427 -14.02 0.79 49.75
CA THR A 427 -15.42 0.96 49.35
C THR A 427 -15.63 0.43 47.92
N LEU A 428 -16.88 0.15 47.52
CA LEU A 428 -17.20 -0.16 46.12
C LEU A 428 -17.23 1.11 45.26
N TYR A 429 -17.81 2.19 45.79
CA TYR A 429 -17.86 3.50 45.15
C TYR A 429 -17.85 4.63 46.18
N LYS A 430 -17.41 5.81 45.75
CA LYS A 430 -17.40 7.03 46.54
C LYS A 430 -17.87 8.19 45.66
N ASN A 431 -18.83 8.97 46.14
CA ASN A 431 -19.44 10.08 45.39
C ASN A 431 -20.03 9.66 44.02
N GLY A 432 -20.60 8.45 43.94
CA GLY A 432 -21.19 7.91 42.70
C GLY A 432 -20.19 7.30 41.71
N GLU A 433 -18.88 7.39 41.98
CA GLU A 433 -17.83 6.84 41.12
C GLU A 433 -17.22 5.55 41.70
N PRO A 434 -16.98 4.50 40.88
CA PRO A 434 -16.34 3.28 41.33
C PRO A 434 -14.94 3.54 41.90
N THR A 435 -14.67 3.02 43.10
CA THR A 435 -13.33 3.09 43.70
C THR A 435 -12.48 1.86 43.38
N MET A 436 -13.13 0.78 42.95
CA MET A 436 -12.52 -0.50 42.61
C MET A 436 -12.85 -0.90 41.16
N PHE A 437 -11.99 -1.73 40.58
CA PHE A 437 -12.18 -2.38 39.30
C PHE A 437 -12.31 -3.89 39.53
N PHE A 438 -13.33 -4.47 38.91
CA PHE A 438 -13.54 -5.91 38.86
C PHE A 438 -13.32 -6.37 37.42
N PRO A 439 -12.12 -6.88 37.07
CA PRO A 439 -11.80 -7.33 35.72
C PRO A 439 -12.72 -8.47 35.31
N TYR A 440 -13.44 -8.30 34.21
CA TYR A 440 -14.33 -9.33 33.67
C TYR A 440 -13.99 -9.63 32.21
N ILE A 441 -13.74 -10.91 31.94
CA ILE A 441 -13.59 -11.46 30.59
C ILE A 441 -14.29 -12.83 30.53
N ASN A 442 -14.97 -13.08 29.42
CA ASN A 442 -15.45 -14.40 29.08
C ASN A 442 -14.32 -15.16 28.35
N GLY A 443 -13.62 -16.04 29.05
CA GLY A 443 -12.42 -16.71 28.53
C GLY A 443 -11.93 -17.85 29.44
N THR A 444 -10.81 -18.46 29.08
CA THR A 444 -10.18 -19.54 29.86
C THR A 444 -9.65 -19.02 31.21
N LYS A 445 -9.26 -19.94 32.11
CA LYS A 445 -8.68 -19.58 33.41
C LYS A 445 -7.42 -18.72 33.23
N GLU A 446 -6.59 -19.04 32.24
CA GLU A 446 -5.37 -18.32 31.89
C GLU A 446 -5.68 -16.91 31.37
N GLN A 447 -6.69 -16.76 30.53
CA GLN A 447 -7.13 -15.45 30.02
C GLN A 447 -7.70 -14.56 31.13
N LYS A 448 -8.47 -15.15 32.06
CA LYS A 448 -8.99 -14.44 33.25
C LYS A 448 -7.86 -13.95 34.15
N HIS A 449 -6.89 -14.82 34.46
CA HIS A 449 -5.71 -14.47 35.25
C HIS A 449 -4.85 -13.39 34.56
N SER A 450 -4.63 -13.53 33.25
CA SER A 450 -3.91 -12.54 32.44
C SER A 450 -4.59 -11.17 32.51
N PHE A 451 -5.92 -11.12 32.33
CA PHE A 451 -6.65 -9.87 32.40
C PHE A 451 -6.64 -9.25 33.80
N TYR A 452 -6.82 -10.06 34.84
CA TYR A 452 -6.68 -9.58 36.22
C TYR A 452 -5.29 -8.98 36.45
N SER A 453 -4.23 -9.69 36.06
CA SER A 453 -2.85 -9.25 36.21
C SER A 453 -2.56 -7.93 35.48
N ILE A 454 -3.08 -7.76 34.26
CA ILE A 454 -2.98 -6.50 33.50
C ILE A 454 -3.63 -5.35 34.28
N VAL A 455 -4.85 -5.53 34.78
CA VAL A 455 -5.56 -4.48 35.53
C VAL A 455 -4.86 -4.19 36.85
N ALA A 456 -4.34 -5.22 37.54
CA ALA A 456 -3.57 -5.07 38.77
C ALA A 456 -2.26 -4.30 38.55
N MET A 457 -1.56 -4.51 37.43
CA MET A 457 -0.35 -3.75 37.08
C MET A 457 -0.64 -2.27 36.79
N LEU A 458 -1.78 -1.98 36.15
CA LEU A 458 -2.20 -0.61 35.83
C LEU A 458 -2.81 0.11 37.04
N TYR A 459 -3.53 -0.61 37.90
CA TYR A 459 -4.29 -0.07 39.03
C TYR A 459 -4.12 -0.90 40.32
N PRO A 460 -2.90 -0.98 40.89
CA PRO A 460 -2.56 -1.92 41.95
C PRO A 460 -3.42 -1.76 43.21
N THR A 461 -3.83 -0.54 43.54
CA THR A 461 -4.65 -0.26 44.75
C THR A 461 -6.16 -0.29 44.49
N LYS A 462 -6.59 -0.62 43.26
CA LYS A 462 -8.00 -0.58 42.85
C LYS A 462 -8.53 -1.93 42.38
N VAL A 463 -7.88 -3.04 42.69
CA VAL A 463 -8.41 -4.39 42.40
C VAL A 463 -8.58 -5.17 43.71
N CYS A 464 -9.59 -6.02 43.78
CA CYS A 464 -9.75 -6.95 44.90
C CYS A 464 -8.70 -8.07 44.82
N ASN A 465 -8.58 -8.87 45.87
CA ASN A 465 -7.80 -10.11 45.81
C ASN A 465 -8.33 -11.01 44.68
N GLU A 466 -7.44 -11.65 43.92
CA GLU A 466 -7.80 -12.45 42.75
C GLU A 466 -8.77 -13.59 43.11
N GLU A 467 -8.52 -14.25 44.25
CA GLU A 467 -9.35 -15.35 44.77
C GLU A 467 -10.81 -14.92 45.02
N CYS A 468 -11.01 -13.65 45.35
CA CYS A 468 -12.33 -13.07 45.61
C CYS A 468 -12.99 -12.48 44.35
N LEU A 469 -12.29 -12.39 43.21
CA LEU A 469 -12.79 -11.70 42.02
C LEU A 469 -14.08 -12.33 41.47
N GLN A 470 -14.08 -13.64 41.23
CA GLN A 470 -15.26 -14.34 40.71
C GLN A 470 -16.43 -14.27 41.71
N PRO A 471 -16.24 -14.54 43.01
CA PRO A 471 -17.29 -14.31 44.00
C PRO A 471 -17.83 -12.88 44.03
N TRP A 472 -16.98 -11.86 43.87
CA TRP A 472 -17.45 -10.47 43.75
C TRP A 472 -18.27 -10.27 42.48
N LEU A 473 -17.79 -10.71 41.32
CA LEU A 473 -18.51 -10.60 40.04
C LEU A 473 -19.92 -11.20 40.09
N ASP A 474 -20.10 -12.29 40.84
CA ASP A 474 -21.40 -12.96 41.00
C ASP A 474 -22.40 -12.15 41.87
N ASN A 475 -21.92 -11.24 42.73
CA ASN A 475 -22.73 -10.53 43.72
C ASN A 475 -22.78 -8.99 43.53
N ILE A 476 -21.92 -8.39 42.71
CA ILE A 476 -21.97 -6.96 42.39
C ILE A 476 -23.02 -6.62 41.33
N TRP A 477 -23.37 -5.34 41.22
CA TRP A 477 -24.33 -4.81 40.25
C TRP A 477 -23.68 -3.75 39.33
N GLU A 478 -24.46 -3.28 38.36
CA GLU A 478 -24.02 -2.21 37.47
C GLU A 478 -23.68 -0.93 38.25
N GLY A 479 -22.50 -0.36 37.97
CA GLY A 479 -21.98 0.79 38.72
C GLY A 479 -20.89 0.46 39.76
N CYS A 480 -20.66 -0.83 40.08
CA CYS A 480 -19.60 -1.24 41.01
C CYS A 480 -18.19 -1.28 40.41
N GLY A 481 -17.98 -0.83 39.16
CA GLY A 481 -16.65 -0.81 38.53
C GLY A 481 -16.27 -2.08 37.76
N VAL A 482 -17.25 -2.84 37.23
CA VAL A 482 -16.96 -3.96 36.31
C VAL A 482 -16.22 -3.45 35.06
N LEU A 483 -14.98 -3.89 34.90
CA LEU A 483 -14.06 -3.46 33.85
C LEU A 483 -13.87 -4.58 32.85
N THR A 484 -14.38 -4.40 31.63
CA THR A 484 -14.15 -5.33 30.51
C THR A 484 -12.94 -4.88 29.68
N ILE A 485 -12.40 -5.75 28.83
CA ILE A 485 -11.34 -5.39 27.87
C ILE A 485 -11.75 -4.12 27.10
N GLN A 486 -12.94 -4.10 26.51
CA GLN A 486 -13.43 -2.96 25.75
C GLN A 486 -13.45 -1.65 26.54
N LYS A 487 -13.89 -1.67 27.82
CA LYS A 487 -13.87 -0.48 28.68
C LYS A 487 -12.44 -0.03 28.98
N LEU A 488 -11.53 -0.97 29.25
CA LEU A 488 -10.12 -0.65 29.49
C LEU A 488 -9.46 -0.06 28.24
N LEU A 489 -9.69 -0.64 27.06
CA LEU A 489 -9.20 -0.13 25.78
C LEU A 489 -9.72 1.28 25.51
N LYS A 490 -11.01 1.53 25.76
CA LYS A 490 -11.60 2.87 25.65
C LYS A 490 -10.90 3.88 26.56
N ASN A 491 -10.64 3.51 27.82
CA ASN A 491 -9.94 4.38 28.78
C ASN A 491 -8.50 4.68 28.34
N ILE A 492 -7.76 3.68 27.87
CA ILE A 492 -6.37 3.86 27.39
C ILE A 492 -6.34 4.67 26.10
N SER A 493 -7.30 4.48 25.20
CA SER A 493 -7.38 5.21 23.92
C SER A 493 -7.63 6.72 24.06
N GLN A 494 -7.88 7.22 25.28
CA GLN A 494 -7.98 8.65 25.56
C GLN A 494 -6.60 9.34 25.55
N TYR A 495 -5.52 8.58 25.78
CA TYR A 495 -4.16 9.10 25.68
C TYR A 495 -3.72 9.13 24.21
N SER A 496 -2.99 10.17 23.81
CA SER A 496 -2.48 10.32 22.45
C SER A 496 -1.16 9.57 22.20
N SER A 497 -0.39 9.31 23.27
CA SER A 497 0.95 8.71 23.19
C SER A 497 1.35 7.94 24.45
N LEU A 498 2.40 7.11 24.33
CA LEU A 498 3.02 6.42 25.48
C LEU A 498 3.48 7.40 26.56
N SER A 499 4.15 8.49 26.18
CA SER A 499 4.60 9.54 27.10
C SER A 499 3.45 10.18 27.89
N GLU A 500 2.27 10.36 27.30
CA GLU A 500 1.10 10.90 28.00
C GLU A 500 0.49 9.89 28.97
N MET A 501 0.44 8.61 28.56
CA MET A 501 0.02 7.50 29.40
C MET A 501 0.95 7.33 30.62
N GLU A 502 2.27 7.44 30.42
CA GLU A 502 3.28 7.33 31.50
C GLU A 502 3.10 8.39 32.59
N LYS A 503 2.68 9.61 32.24
CA LYS A 503 2.38 10.66 33.23
C LYS A 503 1.20 10.32 34.14
N HIS A 504 0.24 9.53 33.65
CA HIS A 504 -0.94 9.12 34.40
C HIS A 504 -0.70 7.85 35.22
N PHE A 505 0.00 6.87 34.65
CA PHE A 505 0.32 5.62 35.32
C PHE A 505 1.72 5.71 35.94
N LYS A 506 1.78 5.98 37.25
CA LYS A 506 3.04 5.97 38.03
C LYS A 506 3.64 4.56 38.24
N SER A 507 3.13 3.54 37.54
CA SER A 507 3.58 2.15 37.64
C SER A 507 4.78 1.94 36.73
N THR A 508 5.84 1.31 37.24
CA THR A 508 7.03 0.94 36.46
C THR A 508 6.74 -0.09 35.37
N ASP A 509 5.61 -0.80 35.47
CA ASP A 509 5.28 -1.95 34.62
C ASP A 509 4.21 -1.65 33.56
N PHE A 510 3.81 -0.38 33.36
CA PHE A 510 2.70 -0.06 32.46
C PHE A 510 2.94 -0.48 31.00
N LYS A 511 4.21 -0.44 30.51
CA LYS A 511 4.57 -0.89 29.16
C LYS A 511 4.37 -2.40 29.00
N THR A 512 4.70 -3.17 30.04
CA THR A 512 4.45 -4.62 30.09
C THR A 512 2.95 -4.91 30.12
N ALA A 513 2.20 -4.19 30.96
CA ALA A 513 0.75 -4.33 31.03
C ALA A 513 0.07 -3.98 29.70
N LEU A 514 0.53 -2.94 29.01
CA LEU A 514 0.04 -2.57 27.68
C LEU A 514 0.34 -3.64 26.63
N SER A 515 1.57 -4.18 26.59
CA SER A 515 1.89 -5.28 25.67
C SER A 515 1.01 -6.49 25.93
N ASN A 516 0.87 -6.91 27.20
CA ASN A 516 0.03 -8.04 27.58
C ASN A 516 -1.44 -7.80 27.23
N LEU A 517 -1.93 -6.56 27.36
CA LEU A 517 -3.29 -6.18 26.97
C LEU A 517 -3.51 -6.27 25.46
N ILE A 518 -2.55 -5.79 24.66
CA ILE A 518 -2.59 -5.92 23.19
C ILE A 518 -2.63 -7.39 22.80
N ASP A 519 -1.81 -8.22 23.45
CA ASP A 519 -1.70 -9.66 23.16
C ASP A 519 -2.98 -10.41 23.51
N LEU A 520 -3.48 -10.19 24.73
CA LEU A 520 -4.74 -10.77 25.18
C LEU A 520 -5.89 -10.34 24.26
N THR A 521 -5.96 -9.05 23.88
CA THR A 521 -7.00 -8.54 22.98
C THR A 521 -6.88 -9.18 21.60
N PHE A 522 -5.67 -9.34 21.07
CA PHE A 522 -5.44 -9.99 19.78
C PHE A 522 -5.92 -11.44 19.77
N GLU A 523 -5.71 -12.17 20.87
CA GLU A 523 -6.16 -13.56 21.03
C GLU A 523 -7.69 -13.68 21.22
N THR A 524 -8.31 -12.74 21.93
CA THR A 524 -9.73 -12.84 22.31
C THR A 524 -10.67 -12.18 21.31
N ASP A 525 -10.33 -10.97 20.84
CA ASP A 525 -11.13 -10.18 19.90
C ASP A 525 -10.26 -9.13 19.19
N LYS A 526 -9.62 -9.56 18.11
CA LYS A 526 -8.73 -8.73 17.29
C LYS A 526 -9.42 -7.46 16.75
N GLU A 527 -10.74 -7.48 16.52
CA GLU A 527 -11.45 -6.32 15.96
C GLU A 527 -11.46 -5.12 16.91
N LEU A 528 -11.31 -5.35 18.22
CA LEU A 528 -11.17 -4.26 19.19
C LEU A 528 -9.90 -3.43 18.94
N LEU A 529 -8.81 -4.05 18.45
CA LEU A 529 -7.58 -3.34 18.11
C LEU A 529 -7.72 -2.51 16.81
N ASN A 530 -8.67 -2.86 15.93
CA ASN A 530 -9.03 -2.04 14.78
C ASN A 530 -9.89 -0.85 15.18
N ARG A 531 -10.62 -0.95 16.31
CA ARG A 531 -11.52 0.10 16.80
C ARG A 531 -10.83 1.12 17.71
N TYR A 532 -9.98 0.66 18.62
CA TYR A 532 -9.35 1.50 19.64
C TYR A 532 -7.85 1.72 19.34
N PRO A 533 -7.39 2.97 19.20
CA PRO A 533 -5.98 3.25 19.00
C PRO A 533 -5.21 3.04 20.30
N ILE A 534 -4.54 1.90 20.42
CA ILE A 534 -3.75 1.54 21.61
C ILE A 534 -2.36 0.99 21.27
N ILE A 535 -2.09 0.73 19.99
CA ILE A 535 -0.81 0.14 19.57
C ILE A 535 0.15 1.30 19.29
N PRO A 536 1.20 1.48 20.10
CA PRO A 536 2.12 2.59 19.91
C PRO A 536 3.02 2.34 18.70
N ASN A 537 3.24 3.38 17.90
CA ASN A 537 4.28 3.39 16.87
C ASN A 537 5.62 3.88 17.43
N LYS A 538 6.69 3.88 16.61
CA LYS A 538 8.02 4.35 17.04
C LYS A 538 8.08 5.84 17.41
N ASN A 539 7.12 6.65 16.98
CA ASN A 539 6.93 8.03 17.45
C ASN A 539 6.11 8.11 18.75
N GLU A 540 5.88 6.98 19.42
CA GLU A 540 5.07 6.82 20.63
C GLU A 540 3.58 7.13 20.49
N SER A 541 3.11 7.49 19.30
CA SER A 541 1.70 7.78 19.03
C SER A 541 0.89 6.49 18.95
N PHE A 542 -0.27 6.47 19.60
CA PHE A 542 -1.18 5.32 19.53
C PHE A 542 -1.92 5.26 18.20
N LYS A 543 -1.89 4.09 17.58
CA LYS A 543 -2.56 3.76 16.31
C LYS A 543 -3.46 2.54 16.50
N ARG A 544 -4.40 2.39 15.57
CA ARG A 544 -5.24 1.19 15.42
C ARG A 544 -4.46 0.14 14.65
N LEU A 545 -4.86 -1.12 14.79
CA LEU A 545 -4.22 -2.23 14.08
C LEU A 545 -4.42 -2.16 12.56
N ASP A 546 -5.54 -1.61 12.10
CA ASP A 546 -5.87 -1.42 10.68
C ASP A 546 -5.22 -0.17 10.06
N TYR A 547 -4.29 0.47 10.76
CA TYR A 547 -3.58 1.63 10.23
C TYR A 547 -2.79 1.25 8.96
N SER A 548 -2.95 2.05 7.90
CA SER A 548 -2.39 1.71 6.59
C SER A 548 -0.87 1.63 6.63
N GLY A 549 -0.31 0.50 6.17
CA GLY A 549 1.12 0.27 6.14
C GLY A 549 1.76 -0.05 7.49
N PHE A 550 0.96 -0.33 8.53
CA PHE A 550 1.47 -0.63 9.88
C PHE A 550 2.15 -2.00 9.93
N VAL A 551 3.38 -2.04 10.46
CA VAL A 551 4.25 -3.24 10.42
C VAL A 551 5.05 -3.44 11.71
N SER A 552 5.36 -4.71 11.98
CA SER A 552 6.27 -5.16 13.03
C SER A 552 7.65 -5.43 12.44
N VAL A 553 8.70 -5.03 13.15
CA VAL A 553 10.09 -5.19 12.71
C VAL A 553 10.82 -6.09 13.70
N VAL A 554 11.43 -7.16 13.20
CA VAL A 554 12.05 -8.20 14.04
C VAL A 554 13.52 -8.38 13.64
N HIS A 555 14.42 -8.26 14.61
CA HIS A 555 15.88 -8.45 14.40
C HIS A 555 16.50 -7.62 13.27
N VAL A 556 16.06 -6.36 13.11
CA VAL A 556 16.59 -5.44 12.09
C VAL A 556 17.52 -4.42 12.73
N ASP A 557 18.67 -4.20 12.11
CA ASP A 557 19.63 -3.18 12.52
C ASP A 557 19.03 -1.76 12.43
N ASP A 558 19.21 -0.96 13.47
CA ASP A 558 18.66 0.41 13.58
C ASP A 558 19.08 1.34 12.44
N ILE A 559 20.22 1.05 11.80
CA ILE A 559 20.67 1.80 10.62
C ILE A 559 19.66 1.67 9.47
N LEU A 560 19.08 0.49 9.22
CA LEU A 560 18.09 0.31 8.15
C LEU A 560 16.78 1.04 8.45
N ASN A 561 16.35 1.04 9.72
CA ASN A 561 15.20 1.83 10.16
C ASN A 561 15.45 3.33 9.93
N THR A 562 16.64 3.81 10.26
CA THR A 562 17.03 5.21 10.06
C THR A 562 17.09 5.59 8.58
N ILE A 563 17.64 4.72 7.73
CA ILE A 563 17.69 4.93 6.28
C ILE A 563 16.27 5.04 5.71
N LEU A 564 15.40 4.10 6.06
CA LEU A 564 14.04 4.05 5.52
C LEU A 564 13.20 5.24 6.00
N ASP A 565 13.38 5.68 7.24
CA ASP A 565 12.74 6.89 7.77
C ASP A 565 13.24 8.17 7.07
N LYS A 566 14.54 8.29 6.79
CA LYS A 566 15.07 9.45 6.03
C LYS A 566 14.52 9.51 4.60
N ILE A 567 14.38 8.36 3.94
CA ILE A 567 13.86 8.24 2.58
C ILE A 567 12.37 8.56 2.52
N THR A 568 11.57 7.95 3.40
CA THR A 568 10.10 8.03 3.35
C THR A 568 9.50 9.19 4.17
N GLY A 569 10.19 9.61 5.24
CA GLY A 569 9.70 10.57 6.23
C GLY A 569 8.55 10.10 7.10
N LYS A 570 8.10 8.84 6.95
CA LYS A 570 6.89 8.29 7.61
C LYS A 570 7.11 6.90 8.20
N TRP A 571 8.31 6.35 8.12
CA TRP A 571 8.56 4.97 8.55
C TRP A 571 8.27 4.77 10.03
N ASN A 572 8.71 5.70 10.87
CA ASN A 572 8.44 5.62 12.31
C ASN A 572 6.95 5.76 12.66
N GLU A 573 6.14 6.37 11.78
CA GLU A 573 4.68 6.43 11.96
C GLU A 573 4.01 5.08 11.71
N CYS A 574 4.59 4.28 10.82
CA CYS A 574 4.08 2.99 10.35
C CYS A 574 4.73 1.79 11.05
N CYS A 575 5.75 1.98 11.89
CA CYS A 575 6.43 0.89 12.58
C CYS A 575 5.96 0.79 14.03
N ILE A 576 5.59 -0.41 14.47
CA ILE A 576 5.22 -0.69 15.87
C ILE A 576 6.41 -0.43 16.81
N HIS A 577 6.11 0.15 17.97
CA HIS A 577 7.09 0.42 19.02
C HIS A 577 7.60 -0.87 19.65
N GLY A 578 8.89 -0.92 20.02
CA GLY A 578 9.53 -2.12 20.57
C GLY A 578 9.04 -2.59 21.95
N CYS A 579 8.12 -1.85 22.59
CA CYS A 579 7.47 -2.32 23.83
C CYS A 579 6.41 -3.39 23.56
N VAL A 580 5.87 -3.44 22.35
CA VAL A 580 4.91 -4.47 21.91
C VAL A 580 5.71 -5.65 21.39
N LYS A 581 5.63 -6.79 22.08
CA LYS A 581 6.47 -7.96 21.78
C LYS A 581 5.83 -8.95 20.80
N ASN A 582 4.56 -8.78 20.47
CA ASN A 582 3.83 -9.74 19.67
C ASN A 582 4.05 -9.57 18.17
N GLU A 583 4.86 -10.46 17.63
CA GLU A 583 5.25 -10.50 16.23
C GLU A 583 4.11 -10.92 15.28
N ARG A 584 3.00 -11.47 15.81
CA ARG A 584 1.85 -11.95 15.02
C ARG A 584 0.81 -10.86 14.72
N LEU A 585 0.94 -9.68 15.33
CA LEU A 585 -0.02 -8.57 15.18
C LEU A 585 -0.21 -8.16 13.72
N THR A 586 0.91 -8.00 13.02
CA THR A 586 0.98 -7.61 11.61
C THR A 586 2.00 -8.48 10.88
N THR A 587 2.19 -8.27 9.58
CA THR A 587 3.33 -8.84 8.87
C THR A 587 4.64 -8.43 9.55
N SER A 588 5.41 -9.42 10.01
CA SER A 588 6.76 -9.19 10.52
C SER A 588 7.72 -9.05 9.35
N LEU A 589 8.51 -7.98 9.37
CA LEU A 589 9.51 -7.71 8.35
C LEU A 589 10.90 -8.07 8.88
N ASP A 590 11.57 -8.95 8.16
CA ASP A 590 12.98 -9.26 8.38
C ASP A 590 13.91 -8.25 7.66
N THR A 591 15.21 -8.38 7.92
CA THR A 591 16.23 -7.53 7.30
C THR A 591 16.21 -7.59 5.77
N GLY A 592 15.92 -8.76 5.18
CA GLY A 592 15.88 -8.94 3.73
C GLY A 592 14.73 -8.17 3.09
N ARG A 593 13.53 -8.26 3.66
CA ARG A 593 12.35 -7.58 3.17
C ARG A 593 12.44 -6.06 3.33
N ILE A 594 13.03 -5.57 4.43
CA ILE A 594 13.31 -4.14 4.59
C ILE A 594 14.29 -3.63 3.53
N CYS A 595 15.32 -4.41 3.17
CA CYS A 595 16.22 -4.04 2.07
C CYS A 595 15.47 -3.89 0.74
N GLU A 596 14.50 -4.76 0.45
CA GLU A 596 13.67 -4.66 -0.75
C GLU A 596 12.75 -3.44 -0.74
N ILE A 597 12.14 -3.15 0.42
CA ILE A 597 11.30 -1.96 0.60
C ILE A 597 12.14 -0.70 0.36
N ILE A 598 13.31 -0.58 0.99
CA ILE A 598 14.22 0.55 0.76
C ILE A 598 14.56 0.67 -0.73
N ASN A 599 14.92 -0.43 -1.40
CA ASN A 599 15.24 -0.40 -2.82
C ASN A 599 14.07 0.12 -3.68
N SER A 600 12.82 -0.27 -3.35
CA SER A 600 11.63 0.24 -4.04
C SER A 600 11.32 1.71 -3.73
N GLU A 601 11.49 2.14 -2.48
CA GLU A 601 11.23 3.52 -2.06
C GLU A 601 12.27 4.49 -2.62
N VAL A 602 13.52 4.04 -2.81
CA VAL A 602 14.54 4.80 -3.55
C VAL A 602 14.08 5.11 -4.98
N LEU A 603 13.47 4.13 -5.67
CA LEU A 603 12.97 4.34 -7.02
C LEU A 603 11.79 5.32 -7.04
N LYS A 604 10.80 5.16 -6.15
CA LYS A 604 9.67 6.08 -6.02
C LYS A 604 10.10 7.49 -5.66
N LEU A 605 11.04 7.63 -4.72
CA LEU A 605 11.62 8.91 -4.35
C LEU A 605 12.23 9.57 -5.58
N ARG A 606 12.97 8.81 -6.38
CA ARG A 606 13.57 9.34 -7.61
C ARG A 606 12.53 9.81 -8.63
N GLU A 607 11.45 9.06 -8.82
CA GLU A 607 10.36 9.42 -9.73
C GLU A 607 9.62 10.69 -9.28
N SER A 608 9.56 10.95 -7.98
CA SER A 608 8.95 12.16 -7.42
C SER A 608 9.79 13.44 -7.57
N LYS A 609 11.07 13.31 -7.96
CA LYS A 609 12.00 14.43 -8.10
C LYS A 609 12.22 14.82 -9.55
N SER A 610 12.46 16.11 -9.79
CA SER A 610 12.86 16.60 -11.09
C SER A 610 14.16 15.93 -11.53
N LYS A 611 14.29 15.64 -12.83
CA LYS A 611 15.49 15.02 -13.41
C LYS A 611 16.50 16.09 -13.86
N ASP A 612 16.70 17.08 -13.02
CA ASP A 612 17.67 18.16 -13.16
C ASP A 612 18.64 18.16 -11.96
N ILE A 613 19.56 19.12 -11.91
CA ILE A 613 20.63 19.15 -10.89
C ILE A 613 20.07 19.43 -9.50
N ALA A 614 19.11 20.36 -9.39
CA ALA A 614 18.47 20.67 -8.12
C ALA A 614 17.72 19.43 -7.56
N GLY A 615 17.00 18.72 -8.41
CA GLY A 615 16.33 17.47 -8.04
C GLY A 615 17.30 16.33 -7.72
N ASP A 616 18.45 16.26 -8.40
CA ASP A 616 19.53 15.31 -8.09
C ASP A 616 20.12 15.57 -6.69
N GLU A 617 20.43 16.82 -6.35
CA GLU A 617 20.96 17.18 -5.03
C GLU A 617 19.95 16.94 -3.91
N GLU A 618 18.66 17.26 -4.12
CA GLU A 618 17.61 16.96 -3.15
C GLU A 618 17.42 15.45 -2.93
N PHE A 619 17.49 14.66 -4.01
CA PHE A 619 17.48 13.21 -3.94
C PHE A 619 18.69 12.69 -3.14
N LEU A 620 19.91 13.14 -3.47
CA LEU A 620 21.14 12.72 -2.80
C LEU A 620 21.11 13.01 -1.30
N LYS A 621 20.59 14.16 -0.87
CA LYS A 621 20.43 14.51 0.57
C LYS A 621 19.59 13.49 1.33
N ARG A 622 18.52 12.95 0.72
CA ARG A 622 17.63 11.94 1.32
C ARG A 622 18.28 10.56 1.40
N VAL A 623 19.04 10.16 0.37
CA VAL A 623 19.69 8.84 0.29
C VAL A 623 21.14 8.83 0.76
N ALA A 624 21.69 9.97 1.20
CA ALA A 624 23.10 10.13 1.57
C ALA A 624 23.58 9.03 2.53
N LEU A 625 22.81 8.73 3.57
CA LEU A 625 23.16 7.68 4.53
C LEU A 625 23.31 6.31 3.86
N LEU A 626 22.44 5.97 2.91
CA LEU A 626 22.51 4.72 2.16
C LEU A 626 23.71 4.67 1.19
N ILE A 627 24.10 5.81 0.60
CA ILE A 627 25.29 5.93 -0.24
C ILE A 627 26.55 5.66 0.58
N THR A 628 26.62 6.18 1.81
CA THR A 628 27.79 5.98 2.69
C THR A 628 27.98 4.53 3.14
N CYS A 629 26.92 3.72 3.10
CA CYS A 629 26.94 2.31 3.51
C CYS A 629 27.75 1.46 2.52
N CYS A 630 29.04 1.28 2.80
CA CYS A 630 29.93 0.44 2.02
C CYS A 630 30.18 -0.91 2.71
N VAL A 631 30.45 -1.93 1.89
CA VAL A 631 30.75 -3.29 2.34
C VAL A 631 32.22 -3.62 2.10
N ASP A 632 32.82 -4.39 3.00
CA ASP A 632 34.21 -4.87 2.94
C ASP A 632 34.34 -6.38 3.20
N ASN A 633 33.30 -7.03 3.71
CA ASN A 633 33.35 -8.45 4.03
C ASN A 633 33.28 -9.36 2.79
N GLN A 634 34.44 -9.91 2.45
CA GLN A 634 34.67 -10.87 1.37
C GLN A 634 33.98 -12.23 1.58
N THR A 635 33.56 -12.59 2.80
CA THR A 635 32.87 -13.87 3.04
C THR A 635 31.39 -13.85 2.62
N LYS A 636 30.77 -12.67 2.56
CA LYS A 636 29.35 -12.51 2.17
C LYS A 636 29.18 -11.88 0.79
N PHE A 637 30.04 -10.93 0.44
CA PHE A 637 29.97 -10.20 -0.82
C PHE A 637 31.16 -10.60 -1.69
N ASN A 638 30.93 -10.85 -2.97
CA ASN A 638 32.00 -11.10 -3.92
C ASN A 638 32.83 -9.83 -4.13
N GLU A 639 34.11 -9.99 -4.43
CA GLU A 639 35.06 -8.88 -4.62
C GLU A 639 34.58 -7.87 -5.66
N GLU A 640 33.93 -8.33 -6.72
CA GLU A 640 33.35 -7.48 -7.75
C GLU A 640 32.28 -6.51 -7.20
N PHE A 641 31.40 -7.00 -6.31
CA PHE A 641 30.36 -6.17 -5.70
C PHE A 641 30.94 -5.19 -4.68
N ILE A 642 31.92 -5.64 -3.88
CA ILE A 642 32.66 -4.80 -2.94
C ILE A 642 33.37 -3.67 -3.70
N HIS A 643 34.08 -4.01 -4.78
CA HIS A 643 34.77 -3.05 -5.62
C HIS A 643 33.78 -2.06 -6.23
N LYS A 644 32.70 -2.54 -6.86
CA LYS A 644 31.62 -1.71 -7.41
C LYS A 644 31.09 -0.72 -6.37
N ARG A 645 30.84 -1.16 -5.15
CA ARG A 645 30.24 -0.31 -4.10
C ARG A 645 31.16 0.78 -3.63
N ASN A 646 32.41 0.42 -3.36
CA ASN A 646 33.43 1.38 -2.99
C ASN A 646 33.74 2.36 -4.13
N PHE A 647 33.74 1.88 -5.37
CA PHE A 647 33.97 2.70 -6.55
C PHE A 647 32.87 3.74 -6.76
N LEU A 648 31.60 3.33 -6.73
CA LEU A 648 30.47 4.25 -6.88
C LEU A 648 30.35 5.23 -5.72
N TYR A 649 30.60 4.80 -4.47
CA TYR A 649 30.69 5.73 -3.33
C TYR A 649 31.76 6.79 -3.59
N GLN A 650 32.98 6.39 -3.93
CA GLN A 650 34.10 7.32 -4.12
C GLN A 650 33.81 8.33 -5.22
N ASN A 651 33.28 7.89 -6.37
CA ASN A 651 32.98 8.79 -7.47
C ASN A 651 31.80 9.73 -7.17
N VAL A 652 30.80 9.31 -6.40
CA VAL A 652 29.72 10.22 -5.99
C VAL A 652 30.23 11.21 -4.93
N PHE A 653 31.07 10.75 -4.00
CA PHE A 653 31.71 11.62 -3.01
C PHE A 653 32.60 12.68 -3.68
N ASP A 654 33.48 12.28 -4.60
CA ASP A 654 34.40 13.19 -5.30
C ASP A 654 33.67 14.28 -6.14
N TRP A 655 32.41 14.03 -6.54
CA TRP A 655 31.60 14.97 -7.34
C TRP A 655 30.55 15.74 -6.52
N PHE A 656 30.28 15.34 -5.27
CA PHE A 656 29.22 15.87 -4.41
C PHE A 656 29.63 15.84 -2.91
N ASP A 657 30.88 16.15 -2.61
CA ASP A 657 31.49 16.11 -1.26
C ASP A 657 30.74 16.98 -0.25
N GLU A 658 30.17 18.11 -0.68
CA GLU A 658 29.33 18.98 0.16
C GLU A 658 28.03 18.29 0.65
N ILE A 659 27.58 17.22 -0.01
CA ILE A 659 26.30 16.54 0.27
C ILE A 659 26.52 15.18 0.93
N ILE A 660 27.52 14.43 0.48
CA ILE A 660 27.73 13.03 0.88
C ILE A 660 28.70 12.98 2.07
N PRO A 661 28.27 12.48 3.24
CA PRO A 661 29.15 12.32 4.39
C PRO A 661 30.22 11.26 4.21
N ASP A 662 31.14 11.19 5.18
CA ASP A 662 32.17 10.15 5.24
C ASP A 662 31.60 8.72 5.20
N LYS A 663 32.39 7.85 4.59
CA LYS A 663 32.11 6.43 4.40
C LYS A 663 31.80 5.73 5.73
N LYS A 664 30.71 4.95 5.75
CA LYS A 664 30.35 4.09 6.88
C LYS A 664 30.44 2.62 6.49
N LEU A 665 31.26 1.87 7.20
CA LEU A 665 31.30 0.41 7.09
C LEU A 665 30.08 -0.18 7.81
N ILE A 666 29.35 -1.03 7.11
CA ILE A 666 28.13 -1.67 7.62
C ILE A 666 28.35 -3.15 7.93
N LYS A 667 27.54 -3.66 8.87
CA LYS A 667 27.56 -5.05 9.31
C LYS A 667 27.13 -6.02 8.20
N ASN A 668 27.50 -7.28 8.39
CA ASN A 668 27.23 -8.41 7.49
C ASN A 668 25.76 -8.81 7.33
N SER A 669 24.78 -8.08 7.87
CA SER A 669 23.37 -8.48 7.84
C SER A 669 22.64 -8.09 6.55
N PHE A 670 23.13 -7.11 5.77
CA PHE A 670 22.34 -6.53 4.66
C PHE A 670 22.34 -7.37 3.38
N SER A 671 21.30 -7.22 2.56
CA SER A 671 21.16 -7.87 1.25
C SER A 671 21.73 -7.02 0.12
N LYS A 672 22.29 -7.64 -0.93
CA LYS A 672 22.77 -6.93 -2.14
C LYS A 672 21.68 -6.11 -2.83
N ARG A 673 20.42 -6.58 -2.74
CA ARG A 673 19.24 -5.92 -3.34
C ARG A 673 18.99 -4.50 -2.86
N LEU A 674 19.55 -4.14 -1.70
CA LEU A 674 19.41 -2.80 -1.10
C LEU A 674 19.88 -1.67 -2.04
N TRP A 675 20.86 -1.94 -2.91
CA TRP A 675 21.49 -0.93 -3.78
C TRP A 675 21.09 -1.00 -5.25
N ASP A 676 20.26 -1.97 -5.67
CA ASP A 676 20.02 -2.26 -7.10
C ASP A 676 19.53 -1.03 -7.88
N ASN A 677 18.49 -0.35 -7.37
CA ASN A 677 17.94 0.85 -7.99
C ASN A 677 18.83 2.06 -7.73
N LEU A 678 19.39 2.19 -6.53
CA LEU A 678 20.26 3.30 -6.17
C LEU A 678 21.43 3.41 -7.17
N ASP A 679 22.08 2.29 -7.49
CA ASP A 679 23.22 2.26 -8.39
C ASP A 679 22.92 2.80 -9.77
N GLN A 680 21.80 2.38 -10.35
CA GLN A 680 21.36 2.84 -11.67
C GLN A 680 21.04 4.33 -11.67
N ILE A 681 20.44 4.81 -10.58
CA ILE A 681 20.11 6.23 -10.42
C ILE A 681 21.37 7.07 -10.26
N LEU A 682 22.34 6.62 -9.44
CA LEU A 682 23.62 7.30 -9.23
C LEU A 682 24.41 7.44 -10.52
N ILE A 683 24.44 6.40 -11.36
CA ILE A 683 25.06 6.46 -12.70
C ILE A 683 24.44 7.59 -13.54
N GLY A 684 23.10 7.68 -13.56
CA GLY A 684 22.42 8.76 -14.29
C GLY A 684 22.68 10.16 -13.73
N ILE A 685 22.81 10.29 -12.40
CA ILE A 685 23.17 11.56 -11.73
C ILE A 685 24.59 11.98 -12.12
N LEU A 686 25.56 11.05 -12.05
CA LEU A 686 26.94 11.31 -12.44
C LEU A 686 27.03 11.76 -13.90
N LEU A 687 26.36 11.05 -14.83
CA LEU A 687 26.34 11.42 -16.25
C LEU A 687 25.78 12.84 -16.50
N ARG A 688 24.70 13.22 -15.82
CA ARG A 688 24.15 14.59 -15.90
C ARG A 688 25.08 15.64 -15.33
N LYS A 689 25.73 15.34 -14.19
CA LYS A 689 26.66 16.27 -13.56
C LYS A 689 27.89 16.49 -14.44
N ILE A 690 28.43 15.44 -15.06
CA ILE A 690 29.51 15.53 -16.04
C ILE A 690 29.07 16.41 -17.21
N GLU A 691 27.91 16.12 -17.83
CA GLU A 691 27.39 16.92 -18.94
C GLU A 691 27.25 18.40 -18.59
N LYS A 692 26.79 18.72 -17.37
CA LYS A 692 26.68 20.11 -16.93
C LYS A 692 28.01 20.85 -16.82
N THR A 693 29.10 20.14 -16.55
CA THR A 693 30.42 20.81 -16.51
C THR A 693 30.83 21.34 -17.88
N GLU A 694 30.19 20.91 -18.97
CA GLU A 694 30.36 21.33 -20.37
C GLU A 694 31.75 21.04 -20.98
N GLU A 695 32.81 21.14 -20.18
CA GLU A 695 34.20 20.99 -20.59
C GLU A 695 35.00 20.18 -19.59
N ILE A 696 35.93 19.36 -20.10
CA ILE A 696 36.78 18.47 -19.30
C ILE A 696 37.67 19.21 -18.29
N ARG A 697 37.96 20.50 -18.50
CA ARG A 697 38.80 21.30 -17.60
C ARG A 697 38.07 21.70 -16.31
N LYS A 698 36.74 21.63 -16.31
CA LYS A 698 35.86 22.05 -15.20
C LYS A 698 35.45 20.89 -14.28
N ILE A 699 35.95 19.68 -14.53
CA ILE A 699 35.65 18.52 -13.67
C ILE A 699 36.42 18.59 -12.35
N PRO A 700 35.85 18.10 -11.24
CA PRO A 700 36.49 18.18 -9.91
C PRO A 700 37.56 17.10 -9.66
N VAL A 701 37.78 16.19 -10.61
CA VAL A 701 38.64 15.00 -10.46
C VAL A 701 39.82 14.99 -11.41
N THR A 702 40.85 14.19 -11.12
CA THR A 702 41.99 14.02 -12.04
C THR A 702 41.57 13.31 -13.33
N ILE A 703 42.32 13.52 -14.43
CA ILE A 703 42.10 12.84 -15.71
C ILE A 703 42.17 11.32 -15.58
N LYS A 704 42.99 10.80 -14.65
CA LYS A 704 43.05 9.36 -14.38
C LYS A 704 41.74 8.85 -13.75
N GLN A 705 41.29 9.48 -12.67
CA GLN A 705 40.02 9.14 -12.02
C GLN A 705 38.84 9.28 -12.99
N PHE A 706 38.85 10.32 -13.83
CA PHE A 706 37.82 10.51 -14.84
C PHE A 706 37.81 9.40 -15.88
N ASN A 707 38.97 8.95 -16.37
CA ASN A 707 39.06 7.81 -17.28
C ASN A 707 38.61 6.50 -16.64
N ASP A 708 38.95 6.28 -15.36
CA ASP A 708 38.50 5.11 -14.61
C ASP A 708 36.97 5.11 -14.47
N LEU A 709 36.38 6.27 -14.14
CA LEU A 709 34.93 6.49 -14.11
C LEU A 709 34.28 6.24 -15.46
N LEU A 710 34.76 6.86 -16.53
CA LEU A 710 34.22 6.69 -17.87
C LEU A 710 34.31 5.22 -18.33
N SER A 711 35.42 4.54 -18.04
CA SER A 711 35.60 3.11 -18.36
C SER A 711 34.60 2.24 -17.60
N TYR A 712 34.38 2.54 -16.31
CA TYR A 712 33.39 1.85 -15.51
C TYR A 712 31.97 2.07 -16.04
N LEU A 713 31.61 3.32 -16.35
CA LEU A 713 30.30 3.69 -16.89
C LEU A 713 30.08 3.07 -18.26
N TYR A 714 31.07 3.07 -19.16
CA TYR A 714 30.99 2.42 -20.46
C TYR A 714 30.70 0.92 -20.36
N LYS A 715 31.32 0.22 -19.40
CA LYS A 715 31.10 -1.22 -19.17
C LYS A 715 29.77 -1.55 -18.50
N ASN A 716 29.27 -0.67 -17.62
CA ASN A 716 28.17 -0.98 -16.70
C ASN A 716 26.86 -0.21 -16.98
N SER A 717 26.85 0.76 -17.88
CA SER A 717 25.63 1.46 -18.32
C SER A 717 25.08 0.84 -19.61
N THR A 718 23.78 0.95 -19.83
CA THR A 718 23.20 0.56 -21.12
C THR A 718 23.60 1.57 -22.19
N ALA A 719 23.88 1.08 -23.41
CA ALA A 719 24.22 1.95 -24.55
C ALA A 719 23.18 3.07 -24.76
N ILE A 720 21.90 2.79 -24.48
CA ILE A 720 20.79 3.75 -24.58
C ILE A 720 20.93 4.90 -23.57
N ILE A 721 21.39 4.65 -22.34
CA ILE A 721 21.56 5.69 -21.31
C ILE A 721 22.85 6.47 -21.56
N TRP A 722 23.94 5.75 -21.84
CA TRP A 722 25.25 6.33 -22.14
C TRP A 722 25.18 7.36 -23.28
N ASN A 723 24.52 7.02 -24.38
CA ASN A 723 24.44 7.89 -25.57
C ASN A 723 23.56 9.14 -25.39
N ARG A 724 22.79 9.24 -24.30
CA ARG A 724 21.92 10.42 -24.06
C ARG A 724 22.71 11.63 -23.59
N TYR A 725 23.82 11.42 -22.90
CA TYR A 725 24.55 12.47 -22.19
C TYR A 725 25.84 12.83 -22.92
N ALA A 726 26.13 14.12 -23.02
CA ALA A 726 27.40 14.59 -23.51
C ALA A 726 28.46 14.46 -22.40
N VAL A 727 29.28 13.40 -22.46
CA VAL A 727 30.26 13.05 -21.43
C VAL A 727 31.64 12.69 -21.98
N ILE A 728 31.79 12.63 -23.30
CA ILE A 728 33.07 12.34 -23.96
C ILE A 728 33.65 13.65 -24.46
N ALA A 729 34.80 14.05 -23.94
CA ALA A 729 35.44 15.28 -24.37
C ALA A 729 35.94 15.15 -25.81
N ASP A 730 35.60 16.12 -26.64
CA ASP A 730 36.16 16.29 -27.98
C ASP A 730 37.58 16.91 -27.93
N GLN A 731 38.24 17.06 -29.07
CA GLN A 731 39.60 17.63 -29.10
C GLN A 731 39.67 19.13 -28.74
N ASN A 732 38.52 19.81 -28.60
CA ASN A 732 38.44 21.15 -28.03
C ASN A 732 38.25 21.12 -26.50
N GLY A 733 38.06 19.94 -25.91
CA GLY A 733 37.80 19.73 -24.50
C GLY A 733 36.33 19.90 -24.11
N ILE A 734 35.42 20.02 -25.08
CA ILE A 734 33.98 20.18 -24.87
C ILE A 734 33.35 18.79 -24.84
N PHE A 735 32.46 18.54 -23.89
CA PHE A 735 31.77 17.25 -23.83
C PHE A 735 30.76 17.10 -24.98
N GLN A 736 30.85 15.96 -25.65
CA GLN A 736 29.97 15.52 -26.72
C GLN A 736 29.31 14.21 -26.35
N LYS A 737 28.20 13.91 -27.03
CA LYS A 737 27.53 12.61 -26.90
C LYS A 737 28.44 11.51 -27.44
N PRO A 738 28.48 10.32 -26.81
CA PRO A 738 29.29 9.21 -27.30
C PRO A 738 28.96 8.78 -28.74
N GLU A 739 27.69 8.89 -29.12
CA GLU A 739 27.25 8.58 -30.48
C GLU A 739 27.85 9.57 -31.48
N GLY A 740 28.60 9.05 -32.44
CA GLY A 740 29.30 9.87 -33.45
C GLY A 740 30.70 10.36 -33.04
N MET A 741 31.21 9.94 -31.88
CA MET A 741 32.57 10.20 -31.44
C MET A 741 33.53 9.09 -31.86
N TYR A 742 34.75 9.46 -32.24
CA TYR A 742 35.76 8.55 -32.75
C TYR A 742 37.12 8.74 -32.07
N ILE A 743 37.91 7.67 -31.97
CA ILE A 743 39.33 7.77 -31.66
C ILE A 743 40.07 8.31 -32.89
N ASP A 744 40.92 9.31 -32.67
CA ASP A 744 41.76 9.92 -33.71
C ASP A 744 42.92 8.99 -34.10
N ASP A 745 42.81 8.37 -35.28
CA ASP A 745 43.82 7.48 -35.86
C ASP A 745 44.61 8.18 -36.97
N GLY A 746 45.21 9.30 -36.59
CA GLY A 746 46.11 10.03 -37.46
C GLY A 746 45.43 11.00 -38.42
N ILE A 747 44.27 11.58 -38.08
CA ILE A 747 43.67 12.66 -38.89
C ILE A 747 44.59 13.88 -38.88
N PRO A 748 45.17 14.30 -40.03
CA PRO A 748 46.15 15.38 -40.08
C PRO A 748 45.57 16.74 -39.68
N CYS A 749 46.40 17.62 -39.12
CA CYS A 749 45.97 18.94 -38.65
C CYS A 749 45.41 19.82 -39.78
N CYS A 750 45.84 19.62 -41.02
CA CYS A 750 45.34 20.38 -42.18
C CYS A 750 43.85 20.14 -42.44
N LEU A 751 43.30 18.96 -42.10
CA LEU A 751 41.87 18.67 -42.14
C LEU A 751 41.09 19.24 -40.94
N LYS A 752 41.79 19.62 -39.86
CA LYS A 752 41.20 20.24 -38.65
C LYS A 752 41.22 21.78 -38.69
N ASN A 753 41.52 22.35 -39.86
CA ASN A 753 41.63 23.79 -40.09
C ASN A 753 40.24 24.45 -40.19
N SER A 754 40.12 25.72 -39.79
CA SER A 754 38.88 26.51 -39.89
C SER A 754 38.25 26.53 -41.28
N HIS A 755 39.04 26.50 -42.35
CA HIS A 755 38.52 26.44 -43.71
C HIS A 755 37.78 25.13 -44.01
N ILE A 756 38.26 24.00 -43.50
CA ILE A 756 37.60 22.69 -43.65
C ILE A 756 36.35 22.61 -42.76
N ILE A 757 36.42 23.17 -41.55
CA ILE A 757 35.26 23.29 -40.64
C ILE A 757 34.11 24.04 -41.35
N ASN A 758 34.43 25.16 -42.01
CA ASN A 758 33.45 25.96 -42.77
C ASN A 758 32.85 25.21 -43.99
N LEU A 759 33.48 24.13 -44.46
CA LEU A 759 32.94 23.28 -45.54
C LEU A 759 32.01 22.17 -45.03
N GLY A 760 31.66 22.17 -43.74
CA GLY A 760 30.55 21.40 -43.20
C GLY A 760 30.93 20.26 -42.26
N LEU A 761 32.22 20.06 -41.95
CA LEU A 761 32.64 19.03 -40.99
C LEU A 761 33.77 19.53 -40.07
N ASP A 762 33.50 19.55 -38.77
CA ASP A 762 34.51 19.82 -37.74
C ASP A 762 35.06 18.53 -37.15
N PHE A 763 36.24 18.12 -37.64
CA PHE A 763 36.95 16.95 -37.13
C PHE A 763 37.26 17.06 -35.63
N LYS A 764 37.53 18.26 -35.09
CA LYS A 764 37.83 18.40 -33.65
C LYS A 764 36.62 18.12 -32.77
N ARG A 765 35.39 18.27 -33.29
CA ARG A 765 34.13 17.99 -32.58
C ARG A 765 33.68 16.53 -32.63
N ILE A 766 34.16 15.75 -33.60
CA ILE A 766 33.80 14.33 -33.73
C ILE A 766 34.92 13.39 -33.27
N LEU A 767 36.11 13.92 -33.01
CA LEU A 767 37.25 13.18 -32.49
C LEU A 767 37.35 13.36 -30.98
N CYS A 768 37.59 12.26 -30.28
CA CYS A 768 37.81 12.21 -28.85
C CYS A 768 39.13 12.90 -28.46
N ASP A 769 39.15 13.58 -27.32
CA ASP A 769 40.38 14.12 -26.71
C ASP A 769 41.38 12.98 -26.47
N LYS A 770 42.65 13.19 -26.83
CA LYS A 770 43.72 12.19 -26.71
C LYS A 770 43.98 11.75 -25.26
N LYS A 771 43.53 12.52 -24.27
CA LYS A 771 43.63 12.19 -22.84
C LYS A 771 42.56 11.18 -22.40
N ILE A 772 41.49 11.00 -23.18
CA ILE A 772 40.41 10.06 -22.87
C ILE A 772 40.77 8.67 -23.42
N LYS A 773 40.69 7.66 -22.55
CA LYS A 773 41.04 6.27 -22.86
C LYS A 773 39.79 5.40 -22.80
N LEU A 774 39.03 5.40 -23.88
CA LEU A 774 37.82 4.59 -24.05
C LEU A 774 37.89 3.79 -25.36
N PRO A 775 37.28 2.59 -25.42
CA PRO A 775 37.24 1.78 -26.63
C PRO A 775 36.14 2.27 -27.59
N LEU A 776 36.28 3.48 -28.12
CA LEU A 776 35.39 4.05 -29.14
C LEU A 776 35.78 3.57 -30.55
N PRO A 777 34.86 3.66 -31.54
CA PRO A 777 35.19 3.42 -32.94
C PRO A 777 36.35 4.30 -33.40
N VAL A 778 37.23 3.73 -34.21
CA VAL A 778 38.41 4.43 -34.73
C VAL A 778 38.04 5.13 -36.04
N LEU A 779 38.43 6.40 -36.23
CA LEU A 779 38.25 7.11 -37.50
C LEU A 779 39.60 7.22 -38.21
N SER A 780 39.78 6.37 -39.23
CA SER A 780 40.91 6.43 -40.15
C SER A 780 40.83 7.67 -41.04
N LEU A 781 41.96 8.06 -41.64
CA LEU A 781 42.04 9.18 -42.58
C LEU A 781 41.10 9.00 -43.78
N ASP A 782 41.06 7.81 -44.40
CA ASP A 782 40.19 7.54 -45.55
C ASP A 782 38.70 7.58 -45.18
N ASP A 783 38.31 7.06 -44.01
CA ASP A 783 36.91 7.13 -43.56
C ASP A 783 36.50 8.55 -43.14
N GLY A 784 37.44 9.31 -42.58
CA GLY A 784 37.29 10.74 -42.33
C GLY A 784 37.02 11.52 -43.62
N CYS A 785 37.75 11.21 -44.69
CA CYS A 785 37.56 11.80 -46.01
C CYS A 785 36.18 11.47 -46.62
N LYS A 786 35.72 10.22 -46.50
CA LYS A 786 34.38 9.81 -46.93
C LYS A 786 33.28 10.54 -46.16
N LYS A 787 33.43 10.68 -44.83
CA LYS A 787 32.50 11.45 -43.98
C LYS A 787 32.45 12.92 -44.38
N PHE A 788 33.59 13.53 -44.69
CA PHE A 788 33.64 14.90 -45.20
C PHE A 788 32.89 15.02 -46.52
N ALA A 789 33.12 14.11 -47.48
CA ALA A 789 32.46 14.15 -48.78
C ALA A 789 30.92 14.01 -48.68
N ALA A 790 30.43 13.26 -47.69
CA ALA A 790 29.01 13.13 -47.40
C ALA A 790 28.38 14.37 -46.73
N SER A 791 29.18 15.28 -46.17
CA SER A 791 28.68 16.49 -45.51
C SER A 791 28.17 17.52 -46.53
N ASN A 792 27.06 18.20 -46.21
CA ASN A 792 26.46 19.25 -47.03
C ASN A 792 26.61 20.59 -46.31
N PRO A 793 27.57 21.46 -46.70
CA PRO A 793 27.71 22.78 -46.09
C PRO A 793 26.50 23.67 -46.37
N THR A 794 26.11 24.46 -45.38
CA THR A 794 25.05 25.48 -45.48
C THR A 794 25.49 26.74 -46.23
N ASN A 795 26.78 27.11 -46.16
CA ASN A 795 27.36 28.23 -46.90
C ASN A 795 28.78 27.88 -47.36
N VAL A 796 29.03 27.96 -48.67
CA VAL A 796 30.34 27.67 -49.27
C VAL A 796 31.01 28.97 -49.68
N TYR A 797 31.91 29.48 -48.85
CA TYR A 797 32.74 30.64 -49.19
C TYR A 797 33.92 30.26 -50.07
N TRP A 798 34.34 31.21 -50.90
CA TRP A 798 35.27 30.89 -51.97
C TRP A 798 36.67 30.52 -51.46
N GLU A 799 37.12 31.25 -50.43
CA GLU A 799 38.40 31.04 -49.74
C GLU A 799 38.53 29.63 -49.15
N ASN A 800 37.43 29.04 -48.68
CA ASN A 800 37.45 27.70 -48.09
C ASN A 800 37.71 26.61 -49.14
N LEU A 801 37.12 26.76 -50.34
CA LEU A 801 37.39 25.83 -51.43
C LEU A 801 38.82 26.01 -51.95
N LEU A 802 39.34 27.24 -52.02
CA LEU A 802 40.74 27.46 -52.39
C LEU A 802 41.72 26.76 -51.43
N TYR A 803 41.42 26.76 -50.13
CA TYR A 803 42.18 25.97 -49.15
C TYR A 803 42.02 24.46 -49.35
N LEU A 804 40.80 23.95 -49.60
CA LEU A 804 40.58 22.53 -49.89
C LEU A 804 41.43 22.07 -51.08
N PHE A 805 41.50 22.89 -52.13
CA PHE A 805 42.30 22.57 -53.32
C PHE A 805 43.81 22.75 -53.13
N SER A 806 44.27 23.40 -52.05
CA SER A 806 45.70 23.44 -51.69
C SER A 806 46.18 22.20 -50.93
N LEU A 807 45.26 21.31 -50.54
CA LEU A 807 45.58 19.98 -50.05
C LEU A 807 45.89 19.07 -51.25
N ILE A 808 47.12 18.54 -51.31
CA ILE A 808 47.62 17.73 -52.43
C ILE A 808 47.83 16.28 -51.97
N PRO A 809 47.16 15.29 -52.60
CA PRO A 809 47.32 13.88 -52.25
C PRO A 809 48.72 13.39 -52.63
N GLN A 810 49.34 12.53 -51.81
CA GLN A 810 50.62 11.89 -52.14
C GLN A 810 50.47 10.76 -53.17
N GLU A 811 49.29 10.13 -53.24
CA GLU A 811 49.00 9.06 -54.19
C GLU A 811 49.09 9.58 -55.64
N GLN A 812 50.05 9.03 -56.40
CA GLN A 812 50.48 9.57 -57.69
C GLN A 812 49.32 9.67 -58.70
N VAL A 813 48.41 8.68 -58.68
CA VAL A 813 47.26 8.61 -59.60
C VAL A 813 46.34 9.84 -59.48
N ILE A 814 46.25 10.42 -58.29
CA ILE A 814 45.34 11.54 -57.98
C ILE A 814 46.09 12.86 -57.87
N HIS A 815 47.37 12.77 -57.48
CA HIS A 815 48.28 13.90 -57.31
C HIS A 815 48.24 14.83 -58.52
N ASP A 816 48.48 14.30 -59.72
CA ASP A 816 48.67 15.14 -60.91
C ASP A 816 47.43 15.95 -61.26
N ARG A 817 46.24 15.36 -61.10
CA ARG A 817 44.97 16.06 -61.36
C ARG A 817 44.69 17.13 -60.30
N GLN A 818 44.97 16.84 -59.03
CA GLN A 818 44.75 17.79 -57.96
C GLN A 818 45.77 18.94 -58.00
N LYS A 819 47.02 18.62 -58.33
CA LYS A 819 48.09 19.58 -58.57
C LYS A 819 47.74 20.53 -59.72
N LEU A 820 47.20 20.00 -60.82
CA LEU A 820 46.67 20.79 -61.93
C LEU A 820 45.59 21.79 -61.45
N TYR A 821 44.62 21.36 -60.65
CA TYR A 821 43.58 22.25 -60.11
C TYR A 821 44.15 23.32 -59.19
N TYR A 822 45.09 22.96 -58.33
CA TYR A 822 45.76 23.90 -57.43
C TYR A 822 46.55 24.96 -58.19
N ASP A 823 47.41 24.55 -59.12
CA ASP A 823 48.27 25.46 -59.89
C ASP A 823 47.41 26.43 -60.74
N LEU A 824 46.32 25.94 -61.35
CA LEU A 824 45.37 26.79 -62.05
C LEU A 824 44.64 27.75 -61.08
N SER A 825 44.24 27.28 -59.90
CA SER A 825 43.60 28.15 -58.91
C SER A 825 44.53 29.27 -58.41
N LYS A 826 45.84 29.00 -58.30
CA LYS A 826 46.85 29.98 -57.90
C LYS A 826 46.95 31.11 -58.91
N CYS A 827 46.97 30.79 -60.20
CA CYS A 827 47.08 31.79 -61.25
C CYS A 827 45.73 32.49 -61.54
N TYR A 828 44.65 31.76 -61.77
CA TYR A 828 43.38 32.36 -62.23
C TYR A 828 42.56 32.97 -61.09
N LEU A 829 42.66 32.43 -59.88
CA LEU A 829 41.80 32.79 -58.75
C LEU A 829 42.58 33.41 -57.59
N ASN A 830 43.88 33.69 -57.76
CA ASN A 830 44.78 34.23 -56.73
C ASN A 830 44.79 33.38 -55.45
N ASN A 831 44.84 32.04 -55.57
CA ASN A 831 44.94 31.17 -54.40
C ASN A 831 46.28 31.39 -53.69
N THR A 832 46.25 32.04 -52.52
CA THR A 832 47.43 32.31 -51.68
C THR A 832 47.71 31.21 -50.64
N ASN A 833 46.88 30.16 -50.57
CA ASN A 833 47.09 29.08 -49.60
C ASN A 833 48.35 28.28 -49.95
N PRO A 834 49.19 27.92 -48.97
CA PRO A 834 50.35 27.08 -49.21
C PRO A 834 49.91 25.67 -49.59
N GLU A 835 50.78 25.01 -50.34
CA GLU A 835 50.62 23.60 -50.70
C GLU A 835 50.84 22.73 -49.45
N VAL A 836 49.88 21.85 -49.18
CA VAL A 836 49.92 20.96 -48.02
C VAL A 836 49.75 19.53 -48.49
N SER A 837 50.77 18.70 -48.24
CA SER A 837 50.73 17.28 -48.57
C SER A 837 49.75 16.52 -47.68
N LEU A 838 48.96 15.63 -48.28
CA LEU A 838 47.97 14.79 -47.62
C LEU A 838 48.11 13.34 -48.09
N ASP A 839 48.31 12.41 -47.17
CA ASP A 839 48.50 10.99 -47.48
C ASP A 839 47.14 10.27 -47.59
N VAL A 840 46.44 10.45 -48.72
CA VAL A 840 45.12 9.85 -48.97
C VAL A 840 45.11 9.05 -50.27
N SER A 841 44.39 7.93 -50.25
CA SER A 841 44.31 6.99 -51.36
C SER A 841 43.14 7.26 -52.34
N THR A 842 42.28 8.25 -52.03
CA THR A 842 41.06 8.52 -52.80
C THR A 842 40.86 10.00 -53.12
N ASP A 843 40.16 10.30 -54.21
CA ASP A 843 39.88 11.65 -54.69
C ASP A 843 38.62 12.28 -54.09
N ILE A 844 37.99 11.58 -53.14
CA ILE A 844 36.61 11.82 -52.73
C ILE A 844 36.40 13.21 -52.11
N LEU A 845 37.43 13.77 -51.47
CA LEU A 845 37.44 15.10 -50.86
C LEU A 845 37.15 16.20 -51.89
N TRP A 846 37.79 16.13 -53.06
CA TRP A 846 37.77 17.20 -54.05
C TRP A 846 36.66 17.02 -55.09
N LYS A 847 36.24 15.76 -55.32
CA LYS A 847 35.32 15.39 -56.40
C LYS A 847 34.05 16.25 -56.43
N LYS A 848 33.44 16.49 -55.27
CA LYS A 848 32.21 17.28 -55.11
C LYS A 848 32.34 18.73 -55.56
N TYR A 849 33.50 19.35 -55.34
CA TYR A 849 33.74 20.78 -55.57
C TYR A 849 34.59 21.07 -56.81
N SER A 850 35.11 20.03 -57.46
CA SER A 850 35.97 20.14 -58.65
C SER A 850 35.27 20.94 -59.77
N LEU A 851 34.02 20.62 -60.08
CA LEU A 851 33.25 21.33 -61.10
C LEU A 851 33.02 22.81 -60.76
N CYS A 852 32.81 23.15 -59.48
CA CYS A 852 32.64 24.53 -59.04
C CYS A 852 33.92 25.35 -59.28
N LEU A 853 35.09 24.78 -58.97
CA LEU A 853 36.38 25.40 -59.24
C LEU A 853 36.65 25.57 -60.72
N VAL A 854 36.42 24.52 -61.49
CA VAL A 854 36.64 24.54 -62.93
C VAL A 854 35.74 25.59 -63.59
N LYS A 855 34.45 25.68 -63.23
CA LYS A 855 33.54 26.72 -63.77
C LYS A 855 34.04 28.14 -63.55
N GLN A 856 34.65 28.44 -62.41
CA GLN A 856 35.21 29.76 -62.13
C GLN A 856 36.52 30.02 -62.88
N ILE A 857 37.39 29.01 -62.98
CA ILE A 857 38.61 29.09 -63.80
C ILE A 857 38.23 29.36 -65.26
N VAL A 858 37.26 28.63 -65.81
CA VAL A 858 36.74 28.81 -67.18
C VAL A 858 36.12 30.18 -67.37
N LYS A 859 35.26 30.62 -66.44
CA LYS A 859 34.67 31.97 -66.48
C LYS A 859 35.76 33.06 -66.50
N LYS A 860 36.80 32.89 -65.69
CA LYS A 860 37.92 33.84 -65.64
C LYS A 860 38.77 33.78 -66.91
N HIS A 861 39.11 32.59 -67.39
CA HIS A 861 39.85 32.40 -68.63
C HIS A 861 39.13 33.03 -69.82
N ASN A 862 37.82 32.78 -69.96
CA ASN A 862 37.01 33.31 -71.06
C ASN A 862 36.76 34.83 -70.97
N SER A 863 37.09 35.47 -69.84
CA SER A 863 37.02 36.93 -69.67
C SER A 863 38.19 37.68 -70.31
N PHE A 864 39.26 36.96 -70.69
CA PHE A 864 40.39 37.57 -71.40
C PHE A 864 40.06 37.72 -72.89
N ASN A 865 40.32 38.92 -73.41
CA ASN A 865 40.05 39.24 -74.81
C ASN A 865 41.29 39.06 -75.71
N ASN A 866 42.49 39.21 -75.15
CA ASN A 866 43.75 39.07 -75.88
C ASN A 866 44.88 38.54 -74.98
N LEU A 867 45.93 38.04 -75.62
CA LEU A 867 47.08 37.36 -75.01
C LEU A 867 47.94 38.29 -74.15
N SER A 868 48.05 39.58 -74.50
CA SER A 868 48.80 40.56 -73.70
C SER A 868 48.12 40.80 -72.34
N ASN A 869 46.79 40.97 -72.33
CA ASN A 869 46.00 41.12 -71.10
C ASN A 869 46.06 39.85 -70.24
N TYR A 870 46.00 38.68 -70.89
CA TYR A 870 46.13 37.39 -70.23
C TYR A 870 47.48 37.24 -69.51
N LYS A 871 48.59 37.55 -70.20
CA LYS A 871 49.95 37.51 -69.63
C LYS A 871 50.14 38.47 -68.47
N SER A 872 49.72 39.73 -68.66
CA SER A 872 49.89 40.77 -67.65
C SER A 872 49.09 40.50 -66.38
N TYR A 873 47.84 40.04 -66.50
CA TYR A 873 46.97 39.82 -65.35
C TYR A 873 47.38 38.58 -64.53
N LEU A 874 47.79 37.51 -65.19
CA LEU A 874 48.22 36.27 -64.53
C LEU A 874 49.70 36.28 -64.12
N HIS A 875 50.43 37.37 -64.41
CA HIS A 875 51.86 37.51 -64.18
C HIS A 875 52.69 36.37 -64.82
N LEU A 876 52.40 36.07 -66.09
CA LEU A 876 53.03 34.99 -66.86
C LEU A 876 53.97 35.58 -67.91
N ASP A 877 55.28 35.35 -67.75
CA ASP A 877 56.29 35.75 -68.73
C ASP A 877 56.27 34.79 -69.95
N ASP A 878 57.19 33.81 -69.99
CA ASP A 878 57.32 32.83 -71.08
C ASP A 878 56.38 31.61 -70.92
N ASP A 879 55.81 31.40 -69.74
CA ASP A 879 55.00 30.21 -69.39
C ASP A 879 53.51 30.32 -69.79
N ALA A 880 53.11 31.39 -70.47
CA ALA A 880 51.70 31.62 -70.82
C ALA A 880 51.09 30.50 -71.67
N PHE A 881 51.87 29.89 -72.57
CA PHE A 881 51.41 28.80 -73.42
C PHE A 881 51.19 27.51 -72.62
N ARG A 882 52.13 27.21 -71.71
CA ARG A 882 51.99 26.09 -70.77
C ARG A 882 50.75 26.26 -69.89
N MET A 883 50.44 27.47 -69.45
CA MET A 883 49.24 27.76 -68.67
C MET A 883 47.94 27.58 -69.49
N ILE A 884 47.96 27.93 -70.78
CA ILE A 884 46.84 27.67 -71.70
C ILE A 884 46.66 26.16 -71.93
N GLU A 885 47.76 25.41 -72.06
CA GLU A 885 47.72 23.95 -72.20
C GLU A 885 47.22 23.26 -70.91
N MET A 886 47.67 23.70 -69.73
CA MET A 886 47.15 23.24 -68.44
C MET A 886 45.65 23.55 -68.30
N TYR A 887 45.23 24.76 -68.69
CA TYR A 887 43.82 25.13 -68.73
C TYR A 887 43.02 24.22 -69.66
N TRP A 888 43.54 23.94 -70.86
CA TRP A 888 42.92 23.02 -71.81
C TRP A 888 42.77 21.61 -71.25
N THR A 889 43.82 21.05 -70.63
CA THR A 889 43.75 19.75 -69.95
C THR A 889 42.63 19.76 -68.89
N CYS A 890 42.53 20.84 -68.11
CA CYS A 890 41.49 21.01 -67.11
C CYS A 890 40.08 21.15 -67.71
N TYR A 891 39.92 21.91 -68.80
CA TYR A 891 38.67 22.08 -69.53
C TYR A 891 38.20 20.74 -70.11
N ASN A 892 39.09 19.96 -70.75
CA ASN A 892 38.77 18.67 -71.35
C ASN A 892 38.30 17.62 -70.35
N LEU A 893 38.83 17.64 -69.13
CA LEU A 893 38.36 16.74 -68.07
C LEU A 893 36.89 17.00 -67.69
N HIS A 894 36.33 18.17 -68.00
CA HIS A 894 35.00 18.61 -67.54
C HIS A 894 34.07 19.14 -68.64
N HIS A 895 34.49 19.18 -69.90
CA HIS A 895 33.79 19.86 -71.00
C HIS A 895 32.33 19.44 -71.17
N GLN A 896 31.98 18.18 -70.88
CA GLN A 896 30.59 17.68 -70.93
C GLN A 896 29.66 18.33 -69.89
N ASN A 897 30.21 18.93 -68.83
CA ASN A 897 29.48 19.52 -67.70
C ASN A 897 29.61 21.06 -67.63
N LEU A 898 30.18 21.68 -68.67
CA LEU A 898 30.43 23.11 -68.77
C LEU A 898 29.56 23.74 -69.87
N ASP A 899 28.82 24.80 -69.52
CA ASP A 899 27.93 25.51 -70.45
C ASP A 899 28.63 26.66 -71.21
N CYS A 900 29.95 26.76 -71.13
CA CYS A 900 30.73 27.88 -71.67
C CYS A 900 31.68 27.40 -72.77
N PRO A 901 31.78 28.10 -73.92
CA PRO A 901 32.65 27.69 -75.01
C PRO A 901 34.14 27.82 -74.64
N LEU A 902 34.98 26.96 -75.20
CA LEU A 902 36.42 27.08 -75.08
C LEU A 902 36.90 28.28 -75.90
N LYS A 903 37.62 29.21 -75.25
CA LYS A 903 38.31 30.30 -75.96
C LYS A 903 39.81 30.08 -76.01
N LEU A 904 40.40 30.23 -77.19
CA LEU A 904 41.84 30.13 -77.44
C LEU A 904 42.32 31.32 -78.29
N PRO A 905 43.59 31.75 -78.17
CA PRO A 905 44.10 32.85 -78.96
C PRO A 905 44.33 32.45 -80.43
N ASN A 906 43.86 33.28 -81.36
CA ASN A 906 44.25 33.21 -82.76
C ASN A 906 45.67 33.76 -82.99
N GLN A 907 46.22 33.74 -84.20
CA GLN A 907 47.58 34.22 -84.49
C GLN A 907 47.81 35.72 -84.20
N TYR A 908 46.76 36.54 -84.07
CA TYR A 908 46.87 37.93 -83.59
C TYR A 908 46.92 38.05 -82.06
N GLY A 909 46.79 36.93 -81.35
CA GLY A 909 46.69 36.90 -79.90
C GLY A 909 45.30 37.23 -79.37
N THR A 910 44.26 37.29 -80.21
CA THR A 910 42.87 37.56 -79.79
C THR A 910 42.19 36.25 -79.40
N PHE A 911 41.56 36.18 -78.22
CA PHE A 911 40.86 34.98 -77.77
C PHE A 911 39.53 34.81 -78.50
N LYS A 912 39.39 33.71 -79.24
CA LYS A 912 38.20 33.33 -80.02
C LYS A 912 37.67 31.98 -79.61
N ASP A 913 36.40 31.73 -79.92
CA ASP A 913 35.79 30.40 -79.76
C ASP A 913 36.60 29.38 -80.59
N SER A 914 36.91 28.22 -80.00
CA SER A 914 37.70 27.20 -80.67
C SER A 914 37.07 26.71 -81.98
N ARG A 915 35.74 26.79 -82.12
CA ARG A 915 35.03 26.43 -83.36
C ARG A 915 35.31 27.38 -84.53
N GLU A 916 35.79 28.59 -84.23
CA GLU A 916 36.18 29.60 -85.23
C GLU A 916 37.64 29.48 -85.65
N LEU A 917 38.40 28.56 -85.03
CA LEU A 917 39.82 28.39 -85.25
C LEU A 917 40.12 27.11 -86.04
N SER A 918 41.15 27.21 -86.86
CA SER A 918 41.71 26.13 -87.65
C SER A 918 43.21 26.00 -87.37
N PHE A 919 43.76 24.84 -87.68
CA PHE A 919 45.18 24.55 -87.60
C PHE A 919 45.77 24.47 -89.02
N ASP A 920 46.80 25.26 -89.29
CA ASP A 920 47.55 25.21 -90.55
C ASP A 920 48.67 24.17 -90.40
N GLN A 921 48.55 23.07 -91.17
CA GLN A 921 49.48 21.96 -91.10
C GLN A 921 50.72 22.17 -91.99
N ASP A 922 50.59 22.85 -93.13
CA ASP A 922 51.55 22.81 -94.24
C ASP A 922 52.19 24.18 -94.57
N ASN A 923 51.79 25.27 -93.90
CA ASN A 923 52.32 26.63 -94.09
C ASN A 923 52.26 27.13 -95.55
N ALA A 924 51.06 27.06 -96.14
CA ALA A 924 50.78 27.26 -97.57
C ALA A 924 50.78 28.74 -98.06
N GLN A 925 51.56 29.63 -97.43
CA GLN A 925 51.44 31.08 -97.62
C GLN A 925 51.55 31.55 -99.08
N ASN A 926 52.54 31.07 -99.83
CA ASN A 926 52.83 31.57 -101.19
C ASN A 926 51.72 31.23 -102.19
N VAL A 927 51.02 30.10 -102.01
CA VAL A 927 49.93 29.67 -102.90
C VAL A 927 48.62 30.39 -102.59
N ILE A 928 48.40 30.75 -101.31
CA ILE A 928 47.24 31.53 -100.88
C ILE A 928 47.27 32.94 -101.49
N GLU A 929 48.46 33.55 -101.60
CA GLU A 929 48.61 34.86 -102.27
C GLU A 929 48.23 34.78 -103.76
N VAL A 930 48.63 33.71 -104.46
CA VAL A 930 48.25 33.50 -105.87
C VAL A 930 46.74 33.31 -106.02
N GLN A 931 46.09 32.56 -105.13
CA GLN A 931 44.63 32.42 -105.12
C GLN A 931 43.92 33.77 -104.90
N SER A 932 44.40 34.57 -103.96
CA SER A 932 43.83 35.90 -103.66
C SER A 932 43.96 36.83 -104.87
N ASN A 933 45.12 36.81 -105.55
CA ASN A 933 45.35 37.60 -106.76
C ASN A 933 44.45 37.16 -107.93
N LEU A 934 44.27 35.86 -108.16
CA LEU A 934 43.33 35.32 -109.15
C LEU A 934 41.89 35.77 -108.90
N CYS A 935 41.44 35.77 -107.64
CA CYS A 935 40.10 36.24 -107.26
C CYS A 935 39.90 37.75 -107.50
N SER A 936 40.99 38.54 -107.53
CA SER A 936 40.93 40.01 -107.70
C SER A 936 40.83 40.49 -109.16
N LEU A 937 40.92 39.57 -110.13
CA LEU A 937 40.75 39.89 -111.55
C LEU A 937 39.30 40.33 -111.77
N SER A 938 39.10 41.61 -112.16
CA SER A 938 37.79 42.26 -112.31
C SER A 938 36.99 41.80 -113.54
N MET A 939 37.01 40.50 -113.84
CA MET A 939 36.12 39.84 -114.80
C MET A 939 34.92 39.26 -114.03
N ASN A 940 33.78 39.94 -114.16
CA ASN A 940 32.62 39.94 -113.24
C ASN A 940 31.87 38.59 -113.00
N ARG A 941 31.44 38.42 -111.74
CA ARG A 941 30.23 37.76 -111.14
C ARG A 941 29.96 36.25 -111.17
N TYR A 942 30.69 35.38 -111.85
CA TYR A 942 30.28 33.96 -111.94
C TYR A 942 30.93 32.96 -110.96
N TYR A 943 31.77 33.39 -110.01
CA TYR A 943 32.69 32.48 -109.29
C TYR A 943 32.86 32.70 -107.78
N GLU A 944 31.86 33.26 -107.06
CA GLU A 944 31.89 33.37 -105.58
C GLU A 944 32.04 32.00 -104.87
N ARG A 945 31.70 30.89 -105.52
CA ARG A 945 31.76 29.53 -104.94
C ARG A 945 33.17 28.99 -104.69
N TYR A 946 34.21 29.62 -105.22
CA TYR A 946 35.60 29.13 -105.11
C TYR A 946 36.45 29.94 -104.11
N ILE A 947 35.84 30.88 -103.37
CA ILE A 947 36.55 31.77 -102.43
C ILE A 947 36.49 31.20 -101.01
N MET A 948 37.64 30.78 -100.45
CA MET A 948 37.75 30.38 -99.04
C MET A 948 38.12 31.55 -98.11
N CYS A 949 38.96 32.48 -98.57
CA CYS A 949 39.35 33.71 -97.86
C CYS A 949 39.65 34.81 -98.90
N THR A 950 39.36 36.07 -98.57
CA THR A 950 39.56 37.23 -99.46
C THR A 950 40.97 37.82 -99.36
N SER A 951 41.67 37.58 -98.24
CA SER A 951 43.06 37.99 -98.03
C SER A 951 43.80 37.05 -97.08
N TYR A 952 45.14 37.09 -97.08
CA TYR A 952 45.96 36.37 -96.10
C TYR A 952 45.73 36.88 -94.66
N SER A 953 45.28 38.13 -94.49
CA SER A 953 44.91 38.70 -93.19
C SER A 953 43.67 38.01 -92.58
N ASP A 954 42.68 37.67 -93.40
CA ASP A 954 41.48 36.93 -92.98
C ASP A 954 41.80 35.49 -92.55
N TYR A 955 42.88 34.94 -93.12
CA TYR A 955 43.36 33.61 -92.79
C TYR A 955 44.03 33.57 -91.41
N LYS A 956 44.91 34.54 -91.10
CA LYS A 956 45.54 34.67 -89.77
C LYS A 956 44.53 34.83 -88.62
N ASP A 957 43.39 35.47 -88.87
CA ASP A 957 42.34 35.68 -87.86
C ASP A 957 41.62 34.39 -87.46
N LYS A 958 41.71 33.35 -88.31
CA LYS A 958 41.10 32.03 -88.12
C LYS A 958 42.10 30.94 -87.76
N LEU A 959 43.40 31.24 -87.64
CA LEU A 959 44.41 30.25 -87.26
C LEU A 959 44.75 30.31 -85.77
N LEU A 960 44.93 29.14 -85.15
CA LEU A 960 45.43 29.03 -83.78
C LEU A 960 46.82 29.66 -83.65
N PHE A 961 47.09 30.33 -82.52
CA PHE A 961 48.41 30.92 -82.25
C PHE A 961 49.53 29.86 -82.25
N ASN A 962 50.60 30.09 -83.02
CA ASN A 962 51.67 29.11 -83.31
C ASN A 962 52.43 28.58 -82.08
N GLY A 963 52.35 29.27 -80.94
CA GLY A 963 52.97 28.84 -79.67
C GLY A 963 52.25 27.70 -78.95
N ILE A 964 51.04 27.33 -79.38
CA ILE A 964 50.20 26.30 -78.75
C ILE A 964 50.27 25.02 -79.59
N ARG A 965 50.81 23.93 -79.03
CA ARG A 965 51.09 22.71 -79.81
C ARG A 965 50.20 21.52 -79.40
N ASN A 966 49.79 21.44 -78.15
CA ASN A 966 49.13 20.24 -77.59
C ASN A 966 47.58 20.21 -77.68
N ILE A 967 46.95 21.05 -78.51
CA ILE A 967 45.48 21.22 -78.64
C ILE A 967 44.96 20.82 -80.05
N ASN A 968 45.83 20.29 -80.91
CA ASN A 968 45.60 20.11 -82.35
C ASN A 968 44.51 19.09 -82.76
N ASN A 969 44.19 18.09 -81.94
CA ASN A 969 43.36 16.95 -82.38
C ASN A 969 41.84 17.23 -82.53
N GLU A 970 41.34 18.41 -82.14
CA GLU A 970 39.91 18.75 -82.20
C GLU A 970 39.56 20.01 -83.01
N LEU A 971 40.54 20.64 -83.69
CA LEU A 971 40.33 21.82 -84.55
C LEU A 971 40.25 21.43 -86.03
N ASN A 972 39.59 22.26 -86.85
CA ASN A 972 39.53 22.06 -88.31
C ASN A 972 40.92 22.22 -88.96
N ILE A 973 41.30 21.34 -89.90
CA ILE A 973 42.61 21.35 -90.59
C ILE A 973 42.48 21.92 -92.01
N VAL A 974 43.42 22.78 -92.42
CA VAL A 974 43.54 23.28 -93.81
C VAL A 974 44.83 22.77 -94.46
N THR A 975 44.76 22.21 -95.68
CA THR A 975 45.90 21.59 -96.39
C THR A 975 46.25 22.28 -97.72
N LEU A 976 47.53 22.24 -98.09
CA LEU A 976 48.07 22.87 -99.31
C LEU A 976 47.36 22.38 -100.59
N GLN A 977 47.13 21.06 -100.70
CA GLN A 977 46.56 20.46 -101.92
C GLN A 977 45.13 20.93 -102.22
N LYS A 978 44.34 21.23 -101.19
CA LYS A 978 42.98 21.74 -101.35
C LYS A 978 42.96 23.15 -101.96
N ILE A 979 43.97 23.95 -101.64
CA ILE A 979 44.13 25.32 -102.14
C ILE A 979 44.55 25.29 -103.62
N CYS A 980 45.54 24.45 -103.98
CA CYS A 980 46.00 24.30 -105.37
C CYS A 980 44.88 23.82 -106.31
N ASN A 981 44.11 22.80 -105.94
CA ASN A 981 43.00 22.31 -106.77
C ASN A 981 41.94 23.38 -107.05
N THR A 982 41.71 24.27 -106.08
CA THR A 982 40.76 25.38 -106.26
C THR A 982 41.27 26.38 -107.30
N ILE A 983 42.57 26.67 -107.30
CA ILE A 983 43.22 27.51 -108.32
C ILE A 983 43.15 26.84 -109.70
N ASP A 984 43.42 25.53 -109.78
CA ASP A 984 43.37 24.75 -111.02
C ASP A 984 41.99 24.80 -111.70
N ASP A 985 40.94 24.60 -110.90
CA ASP A 985 39.55 24.72 -111.33
C ASP A 985 39.22 26.13 -111.85
N MET A 986 39.74 27.16 -111.19
CA MET A 986 39.51 28.55 -111.59
C MET A 986 40.14 28.85 -112.95
N ILE A 987 41.37 28.42 -113.19
CA ILE A 987 42.09 28.74 -114.44
C ILE A 987 41.48 28.00 -115.63
N GLU A 988 41.15 26.70 -115.47
CA GLU A 988 40.43 25.95 -116.49
C GLU A 988 39.11 26.65 -116.82
N ALA A 989 38.33 27.03 -115.80
CA ALA A 989 37.06 27.71 -116.00
C ALA A 989 37.20 29.05 -116.72
N PHE A 990 38.26 29.83 -116.40
CA PHE A 990 38.57 31.07 -117.10
C PHE A 990 38.86 30.84 -118.58
N TYR A 991 39.68 29.83 -118.89
CA TYR A 991 40.08 29.51 -120.25
C TYR A 991 38.90 29.08 -121.13
N THR A 992 38.05 28.17 -120.63
CA THR A 992 37.00 27.56 -121.46
C THR A 992 35.89 28.54 -121.84
N LYS A 993 35.62 29.56 -121.01
CA LYS A 993 34.51 30.50 -121.24
C LYS A 993 34.88 31.70 -122.10
N ASN A 994 36.01 32.37 -121.84
CA ASN A 994 36.37 33.65 -122.46
C ASN A 994 37.85 33.72 -122.88
N ARG A 995 38.36 32.65 -123.51
CA ARG A 995 39.77 32.50 -123.93
C ARG A 995 40.41 33.76 -124.54
N LYS A 996 39.69 34.44 -125.45
CA LYS A 996 40.20 35.64 -126.14
C LYS A 996 40.40 36.82 -125.18
N GLU A 997 39.38 37.16 -124.40
CA GLU A 997 39.46 38.23 -123.40
C GLU A 997 40.49 37.94 -122.31
N LEU A 998 40.61 36.67 -121.92
CA LEU A 998 41.54 36.23 -120.90
C LEU A 998 43.00 36.52 -121.29
N PHE A 999 43.38 36.19 -122.53
CA PHE A 999 44.74 36.42 -123.01
C PHE A 999 45.02 37.86 -123.43
N ASP A 1000 44.02 38.71 -123.55
CA ASP A 1000 44.21 40.15 -123.72
C ASP A 1000 44.39 40.88 -122.37
N ASN A 1001 44.05 40.24 -121.24
CA ASN A 1001 44.20 40.82 -119.89
C ASN A 1001 45.64 40.71 -119.38
N SER A 1002 46.31 41.85 -119.21
CA SER A 1002 47.70 41.90 -118.72
C SER A 1002 47.86 41.32 -117.32
N ARG A 1003 46.91 41.57 -116.42
CA ARG A 1003 46.99 41.14 -115.02
C ARG A 1003 46.82 39.64 -114.87
N PHE A 1004 46.03 39.01 -115.73
CA PHE A 1004 45.95 37.55 -115.78
C PHE A 1004 47.29 36.92 -116.20
N LYS A 1005 48.00 37.55 -117.15
CA LYS A 1005 49.35 37.10 -117.54
C LYS A 1005 50.31 37.15 -116.36
N ASP A 1006 50.32 38.27 -115.62
CA ASP A 1006 51.17 38.44 -114.43
C ASP A 1006 50.89 37.34 -113.38
N VAL A 1007 49.62 37.09 -113.06
CA VAL A 1007 49.26 36.08 -112.07
C VAL A 1007 49.58 34.66 -112.53
N MET A 1008 49.45 34.37 -113.82
CA MET A 1008 49.90 33.09 -114.36
C MET A 1008 51.43 32.98 -114.28
N THR A 1009 52.18 34.04 -114.54
CA THR A 1009 53.63 34.07 -114.35
C THR A 1009 54.02 33.80 -112.90
N ASP A 1010 53.35 34.44 -111.94
CA ASP A 1010 53.56 34.19 -110.50
C ASP A 1010 53.25 32.73 -110.14
N LEU A 1011 52.19 32.16 -110.72
CA LEU A 1011 51.85 30.75 -110.51
C LEU A 1011 52.89 29.80 -111.13
N PHE A 1012 53.42 30.10 -112.32
CA PHE A 1012 54.53 29.32 -112.89
C PHE A 1012 55.79 29.43 -112.02
N ALA A 1013 56.04 30.60 -111.42
CA ALA A 1013 57.18 30.83 -110.53
C ALA A 1013 57.11 30.06 -109.22
N THR A 1014 55.93 29.59 -108.78
CA THR A 1014 55.83 28.72 -107.59
C THR A 1014 56.45 27.33 -107.83
N GLY A 1015 56.75 26.96 -109.09
CA GLY A 1015 57.36 25.68 -109.45
C GLY A 1015 56.40 24.47 -109.39
N TYR A 1016 55.10 24.71 -109.20
CA TYR A 1016 54.11 23.63 -109.08
C TYR A 1016 53.52 23.19 -110.44
N ILE A 1017 53.73 23.92 -111.54
CA ILE A 1017 53.32 23.53 -112.91
C ILE A 1017 54.55 22.95 -113.64
N PRO A 1018 54.43 21.79 -114.36
CA PRO A 1018 53.22 21.12 -114.81
C PRO A 1018 52.73 19.94 -113.94
N SER A 1019 52.86 20.01 -112.60
CA SER A 1019 52.48 18.89 -111.72
C SER A 1019 50.99 18.56 -111.78
N SER A 1020 50.66 17.38 -112.33
CA SER A 1020 49.28 16.88 -112.37
C SER A 1020 48.73 16.51 -110.99
N GLN A 1021 49.55 16.45 -109.94
CA GLN A 1021 49.11 16.23 -108.56
C GLN A 1021 48.43 17.46 -107.96
N TYR A 1022 48.91 18.66 -108.30
CA TYR A 1022 48.42 19.93 -107.77
C TYR A 1022 47.57 20.71 -108.79
N PHE A 1023 47.86 20.55 -110.08
CA PHE A 1023 47.17 21.21 -111.19
C PHE A 1023 46.79 20.22 -112.32
N PRO A 1024 46.01 19.15 -112.04
CA PRO A 1024 45.65 18.12 -113.02
C PRO A 1024 45.02 18.65 -114.31
N LYS A 1025 44.31 19.78 -114.25
CA LYS A 1025 43.56 20.32 -115.39
C LYS A 1025 44.42 21.25 -116.24
N LEU A 1026 45.15 22.18 -115.61
CA LEU A 1026 46.09 23.05 -116.31
C LEU A 1026 47.18 22.26 -117.04
N SER A 1027 47.57 21.11 -116.50
CA SER A 1027 48.58 20.21 -117.08
C SER A 1027 48.12 19.45 -118.34
N GLN A 1028 46.89 19.63 -118.84
CA GLN A 1028 46.47 19.05 -120.12
C GLN A 1028 47.25 19.67 -121.28
N GLU A 1029 47.89 18.85 -122.10
CA GLU A 1029 48.84 19.27 -123.16
C GLU A 1029 48.24 20.34 -124.09
N THR A 1030 46.96 20.21 -124.46
CA THR A 1030 46.26 21.21 -125.28
C THR A 1030 46.00 22.53 -124.56
N LEU A 1031 45.69 22.52 -123.27
CA LEU A 1031 45.43 23.74 -122.49
C LEU A 1031 46.74 24.44 -122.13
N LEU A 1032 47.70 23.67 -121.64
CA LEU A 1032 49.00 24.15 -121.20
C LEU A 1032 49.75 24.80 -122.35
N ASN A 1033 49.87 24.09 -123.49
CA ASN A 1033 50.58 24.62 -124.66
C ASN A 1033 49.91 25.89 -125.18
N ASP A 1034 48.60 26.03 -125.02
CA ASP A 1034 47.87 27.19 -125.49
C ASP A 1034 48.04 28.40 -124.56
N ILE A 1035 48.02 28.17 -123.25
CA ILE A 1035 48.35 29.19 -122.25
C ILE A 1035 49.82 29.58 -122.37
N GLU A 1036 50.76 28.64 -122.47
CA GLU A 1036 52.18 28.91 -122.70
C GLU A 1036 52.37 29.68 -124.01
N TYR A 1037 51.73 29.25 -125.10
CA TYR A 1037 51.85 29.95 -126.36
C TYR A 1037 51.29 31.38 -126.31
N SER A 1038 50.21 31.58 -125.57
CA SER A 1038 49.51 32.87 -125.49
C SER A 1038 50.11 33.84 -124.47
N VAL A 1039 50.67 33.32 -123.37
CA VAL A 1039 51.21 34.10 -122.25
C VAL A 1039 52.73 34.26 -122.38
N MET A 1040 53.46 33.22 -122.77
CA MET A 1040 54.93 33.20 -122.72
C MET A 1040 55.61 33.69 -124.02
N PHE A 1041 55.00 33.55 -125.21
CA PHE A 1041 55.68 33.89 -126.48
C PHE A 1041 55.25 35.23 -127.12
N SER A 1042 56.23 35.97 -127.65
CA SER A 1042 56.07 37.31 -128.21
C SER A 1042 55.43 37.35 -129.62
N SER A 1043 54.81 38.48 -129.95
CA SER A 1043 54.16 38.74 -131.25
C SER A 1043 55.10 38.57 -132.46
N GLU A 1044 56.36 38.92 -132.27
CA GLU A 1044 57.43 38.85 -133.26
C GLU A 1044 57.82 37.41 -133.56
N PHE A 1045 57.87 36.57 -132.52
CA PHE A 1045 58.09 35.14 -132.65
C PHE A 1045 56.96 34.45 -133.43
N LYS A 1046 55.70 34.75 -133.08
CA LYS A 1046 54.51 34.20 -133.77
C LYS A 1046 54.49 34.53 -135.27
N LYS A 1047 54.95 35.73 -135.65
CA LYS A 1047 55.09 36.16 -137.06
C LYS A 1047 56.19 35.40 -137.80
N SER A 1048 57.35 35.26 -137.19
CA SER A 1048 58.48 34.52 -137.77
C SER A 1048 58.11 33.06 -138.00
N PHE A 1049 57.38 32.47 -137.05
CA PHE A 1049 56.92 31.09 -137.14
C PHE A 1049 55.95 30.85 -138.30
N PHE A 1050 54.94 31.72 -138.49
CA PHE A 1050 54.00 31.59 -139.60
C PHE A 1050 54.69 31.76 -140.96
N LYS A 1051 55.69 32.65 -141.05
CA LYS A 1051 56.54 32.79 -142.24
C LYS A 1051 57.35 31.53 -142.51
N LEU A 1052 57.91 30.92 -141.48
CA LEU A 1052 58.68 29.69 -141.61
C LEU A 1052 57.79 28.54 -142.10
N SER A 1053 56.60 28.39 -141.51
CA SER A 1053 55.58 27.43 -141.94
C SER A 1053 55.18 27.59 -143.42
N ASN A 1054 55.05 28.84 -143.90
CA ASN A 1054 54.75 29.13 -145.31
C ASN A 1054 55.95 28.88 -146.28
N LEU A 1055 57.20 29.08 -145.86
CA LEU A 1055 58.41 28.82 -146.67
C LEU A 1055 58.72 27.32 -146.83
N LEU A 1056 58.50 26.55 -145.77
CA LEU A 1056 58.76 25.11 -145.73
C LEU A 1056 57.85 24.32 -146.69
N LYS A 1057 56.52 24.51 -146.63
CA LYS A 1057 55.56 23.89 -147.57
C LYS A 1057 55.89 24.16 -149.05
N LYS A 1058 56.66 25.20 -149.36
CA LYS A 1058 57.03 25.63 -150.72
C LYS A 1058 58.30 24.98 -151.30
N LYS A 1059 59.27 24.51 -150.50
CA LYS A 1059 60.55 23.90 -150.98
C LYS A 1059 60.61 22.37 -150.94
N GLY A 1060 59.55 21.70 -150.47
CA GLY A 1060 59.52 20.24 -150.39
C GLY A 1060 60.57 19.66 -149.45
N MET A 1061 60.95 20.41 -148.41
CA MET A 1061 61.67 19.87 -147.27
C MET A 1061 60.68 19.42 -146.19
N THR A 1062 60.98 18.32 -145.52
CA THR A 1062 60.34 17.96 -144.25
C THR A 1062 60.92 18.75 -143.08
N ALA A 1063 60.31 18.60 -141.90
CA ALA A 1063 60.85 19.16 -140.66
C ALA A 1063 62.26 18.60 -140.38
N ASP A 1064 62.45 17.32 -140.65
CA ASP A 1064 63.70 16.65 -140.37
C ASP A 1064 64.81 17.08 -141.31
N GLU A 1065 64.46 17.40 -142.56
CA GLU A 1065 65.42 17.99 -143.49
C GLU A 1065 65.85 19.39 -143.01
N LEU A 1066 64.95 20.20 -142.44
CA LEU A 1066 65.32 21.50 -141.88
C LEU A 1066 66.17 21.38 -140.62
N ILE A 1067 65.81 20.54 -139.65
CA ILE A 1067 66.64 20.31 -138.46
C ILE A 1067 68.04 19.85 -138.92
N ASN A 1068 68.13 18.95 -139.92
CA ASN A 1068 69.41 18.57 -140.54
C ASN A 1068 70.11 19.70 -141.31
N LEU A 1069 69.39 20.65 -141.90
CA LEU A 1069 69.99 21.76 -142.64
C LEU A 1069 70.52 22.85 -141.72
N VAL A 1070 69.80 23.15 -140.63
CA VAL A 1070 70.25 24.04 -139.55
C VAL A 1070 71.45 23.43 -138.84
N GLU A 1071 71.45 22.11 -138.64
CA GLU A 1071 72.61 21.42 -138.06
C GLU A 1071 73.82 21.37 -139.02
N ARG A 1072 73.62 21.36 -140.35
CA ARG A 1072 74.72 21.28 -141.35
C ARG A 1072 75.34 22.62 -141.75
N TYR A 1073 74.67 23.76 -141.56
CA TYR A 1073 75.20 25.07 -141.98
C TYR A 1073 76.00 25.84 -140.92
N ASN A 1074 76.47 25.09 -139.92
CA ASN A 1074 77.83 25.06 -139.41
C ASN A 1074 78.74 26.33 -139.52
N VAL A 1075 79.45 26.54 -138.40
CA VAL A 1075 80.83 27.07 -138.26
C VAL A 1075 81.03 28.56 -137.92
N LYS A 1076 80.97 28.88 -136.62
CA LYS A 1076 82.16 29.14 -135.77
C LYS A 1076 81.78 29.08 -134.28
N LYS A 1077 82.64 28.41 -133.49
CA LYS A 1077 82.66 28.42 -132.02
C LYS A 1077 82.91 29.84 -131.49
N ASP A 1078 82.04 30.34 -130.62
CA ASP A 1078 82.31 31.02 -129.33
C ASP A 1078 81.00 31.71 -128.86
N GLU A 1079 80.72 31.61 -127.55
CA GLU A 1079 79.58 32.22 -126.82
C GLU A 1079 78.18 31.59 -127.09
N VAL A 1080 77.87 30.32 -126.79
CA VAL A 1080 77.87 29.62 -125.46
C VAL A 1080 77.00 30.38 -124.44
N GLN A 1081 75.91 29.83 -123.89
CA GLN A 1081 75.18 28.58 -124.09
C GLN A 1081 73.80 28.79 -123.47
#